data_AF-D1C8U9-F1
#
_entry.id   AF-D1C8U9-F1
#
_cell.length_a   1.000
_cell.length_b   1.000
_cell.length_c   1.000
_cell.angle_alpha   90.00
_cell.angle_beta   90.00
_cell.angle_gamma   90.00
#
_symmetry.space_group_name_H-M   'P 1'
#
loop_
_entity.id
_entity.type
_entity.pdbx_description
1 polymer ?
#
loop_
_entity_poly.entity_id
_entity_poly.type
_entity_poly.pdbx_seq_one_letter_code
_entity_poly.pdbx_strand_id
1 'polypeptide(L)'
;MDGVTEAGTTGPAQRTTTGELLIERWLPIAEIGIECQRENSTGQHPPPNRLHVWWARRPLTVSRAAILASILPAWRADWPADLLERFPSEESYRAWFMRLLGIQGDPVAARRILAWAKERGITKQLNAYGYRRAFTHNPPSEDIDTLQSLLAFLWGPREVHVLDPTAGGGSIPFEGLRFGLATLANELNPVASVILAATLDYPARFGEELALEIHRWGKELTSRVRERLQAFFPYPSDGVPDVYLWARTVACPVTGKPVPLSPNWWLQKGSDPIAVKLLCQPDWPECRFEIVRGKEAERAKPDQGTIRRGVAVSPWTGDVIDGDYIKREAQAGRMGQQLYAVGVKTERGTEFRPPSAADFAAVAAAEEELARRLPGWLAHGIIPDEEIPTGNKTSEPQRYGMTRWRDLFSPRQLLALGMTVEVLRELAAEIQRELPADQARAVRTYLAFAVDKILNYNSRMSVWHPLRATIANTFDRHDFSMKWSHGEMALVVAGKGLDWAIVQVVDAYKGIAKLAQPARLPLWDRDGESPVERLHITQGDAADLSTVATGSVHLVCIDPPYYDNVQYSELSDFFYVWLKRTVGDLYPDWFRAELTDKDDEAVANPARFADFGRKRRDLARQDYERKMAAIFRECHRVLRPDGVLTVMFTHKQVEAWDTLAMALIAAGFRIEASWPIHTESEHSLHQAKKNAAASTILLVCRKRQAVGEPVWWEDIKGRVRRVARERAAEFAAMGIGGVDLYISAFGPALSVISERWPVLTSEVDPKTNQPKPLRPEVALDLARAEVIGLRKEGLLLGRPVQFDPATDWYLMAWDAFKAAEFPADEARKLALALGLDLEQDIVRRERLVEKKASTVVLQTPAERRRRGVVDPDAETFPSLIDAVHTAMLIYDEDGSRACEQFLQRTGLRSDSRFRACLQALINAVPRTKVKDAFVRPEAETLERLRLAFFDDLEIPAEEAPPEVVRQKGFFDDAEGDESEEDEE
;
A
#
# COMPACT_ATOMS: atom_id res chain seq x y z
N MET A 1 76.50 -24.69 0.14
CA MET A 1 75.95 -25.90 0.78
C MET A 1 75.92 -25.68 2.27
N ASP A 2 74.86 -25.30 2.97
CA ASP A 2 73.53 -24.71 2.72
C ASP A 2 73.15 -24.24 4.15
N GLY A 3 72.68 -23.02 4.44
CA GLY A 3 71.67 -22.23 3.75
C GLY A 3 70.32 -22.40 4.45
N VAL A 4 70.21 -22.03 5.73
CA VAL A 4 68.92 -22.01 6.46
C VAL A 4 68.57 -20.55 6.74
N THR A 5 67.59 -20.04 6.00
CA THR A 5 67.03 -18.69 6.09
C THR A 5 65.83 -18.66 7.05
N GLU A 6 65.87 -17.74 8.00
CA GLU A 6 64.74 -17.33 8.83
C GLU A 6 63.66 -16.66 7.96
N ALA A 7 62.46 -17.24 7.94
CA ALA A 7 61.27 -16.60 7.39
C ALA A 7 60.46 -15.98 8.54
N GLY A 8 60.45 -14.65 8.60
CA GLY A 8 59.60 -13.88 9.51
C GLY A 8 58.12 -14.11 9.20
N THR A 9 57.41 -14.70 10.16
CA THR A 9 55.95 -14.75 10.16
C THR A 9 55.39 -13.38 10.52
N THR A 10 55.10 -12.57 9.51
CA THR A 10 54.16 -11.45 9.63
C THR A 10 52.76 -12.06 9.81
N GLY A 11 52.26 -12.05 11.05
CA GLY A 11 50.88 -12.42 11.34
C GLY A 11 49.92 -11.50 10.56
N PRO A 12 48.76 -11.99 10.11
CA PRO A 12 47.78 -11.15 9.46
C PRO A 12 47.30 -10.11 10.48
N ALA A 13 47.51 -8.84 10.16
CA ALA A 13 46.94 -7.73 10.88
C ALA A 13 45.43 -7.98 11.05
N GLN A 14 44.96 -7.88 12.30
CA GLN A 14 43.55 -7.85 12.65
C GLN A 14 42.83 -6.81 11.76
N ARG A 15 42.10 -7.27 10.74
CA ARG A 15 41.14 -6.42 9.98
C ARG A 15 39.93 -6.16 10.89
N THR A 16 40.04 -5.17 11.77
CA THR A 16 38.98 -4.74 12.71
C THR A 16 38.11 -3.61 12.18
N THR A 17 37.75 -3.60 10.90
CA THR A 17 36.74 -2.66 10.39
C THR A 17 35.71 -3.43 9.60
N THR A 18 34.58 -3.75 10.22
CA THR A 18 33.32 -3.92 9.50
C THR A 18 33.13 -2.66 8.67
N GLY A 19 33.24 -2.77 7.35
CA GLY A 19 33.09 -1.64 6.44
C GLY A 19 31.71 -1.02 6.61
N GLU A 20 31.67 0.31 6.66
CA GLU A 20 30.43 1.06 6.62
C GLU A 20 29.73 0.83 5.28
N LEU A 21 28.40 0.70 5.31
CA LEU A 21 27.59 0.36 4.14
C LEU A 21 26.98 1.58 3.49
N LEU A 22 26.64 1.45 2.21
CA LEU A 22 26.01 2.51 1.44
C LEU A 22 24.73 3.00 2.13
N ILE A 23 23.85 2.09 2.55
CA ILE A 23 22.59 2.44 3.24
C ILE A 23 22.81 3.10 4.61
N GLU A 24 23.99 3.01 5.22
CA GLU A 24 24.27 3.71 6.48
C GLU A 24 24.63 5.19 6.24
N ARG A 25 25.09 5.52 5.03
CA ARG A 25 25.58 6.84 4.64
C ARG A 25 24.64 7.61 3.72
N TRP A 26 24.09 6.96 2.70
CA TRP A 26 23.35 7.62 1.63
C TRP A 26 22.34 6.70 0.94
N LEU A 27 21.19 7.28 0.58
CA LEU A 27 20.20 6.64 -0.27
C LEU A 27 19.46 7.70 -1.13
N PRO A 28 19.20 7.45 -2.42
CA PRO A 28 18.51 8.40 -3.32
C PRO A 28 17.00 8.37 -3.11
N ILE A 29 16.54 8.85 -1.95
CA ILE A 29 15.15 8.69 -1.50
C ILE A 29 14.12 9.38 -2.40
N ALA A 30 14.48 10.50 -3.03
CA ALA A 30 13.59 11.25 -3.90
C ALA A 30 13.34 10.48 -5.20
N GLU A 31 14.39 10.01 -5.83
CA GLU A 31 14.36 9.29 -7.08
C GLU A 31 13.70 7.92 -6.92
N ILE A 32 14.07 7.15 -5.88
CA ILE A 32 13.39 5.90 -5.54
C ILE A 32 11.90 6.15 -5.30
N GLY A 33 11.55 7.21 -4.58
CA GLY A 33 10.17 7.53 -4.27
C GLY A 33 9.34 7.86 -5.52
N ILE A 34 9.91 8.60 -6.48
CA ILE A 34 9.26 8.89 -7.76
C ILE A 34 9.07 7.61 -8.58
N GLU A 35 10.07 6.73 -8.63
CA GLU A 35 9.94 5.45 -9.33
C GLU A 35 8.91 4.52 -8.68
N CYS A 36 8.81 4.50 -7.35
CA CYS A 36 7.75 3.75 -6.66
C CYS A 36 6.35 4.27 -7.02
N GLN A 37 6.19 5.59 -7.15
CA GLN A 37 4.93 6.20 -7.58
C GLN A 37 4.63 5.91 -9.05
N ARG A 38 5.65 5.94 -9.92
CA ARG A 38 5.51 5.45 -11.29
C ARG A 38 5.03 4.02 -11.25
N GLU A 39 5.75 3.10 -10.61
CA GLU A 39 5.44 1.68 -10.46
C GLU A 39 3.99 1.40 -10.02
N ASN A 40 3.48 2.19 -9.08
CA ASN A 40 2.10 2.08 -8.57
C ASN A 40 1.03 2.79 -9.43
N SER A 41 1.39 3.30 -10.60
CA SER A 41 0.42 3.86 -11.56
C SER A 41 -0.43 2.77 -12.21
N THR A 42 -1.73 3.05 -12.38
CA THR A 42 -2.71 2.09 -12.90
C THR A 42 -2.31 1.54 -14.28
N GLY A 43 -2.37 0.22 -14.44
CA GLY A 43 -2.15 -0.46 -15.73
C GLY A 43 -0.68 -0.78 -16.05
N GLN A 44 0.27 -0.37 -15.21
CA GLN A 44 1.71 -0.59 -15.44
C GLN A 44 2.42 -1.15 -14.20
N HIS A 45 1.67 -1.92 -13.40
CA HIS A 45 2.20 -2.61 -12.23
C HIS A 45 3.19 -3.73 -12.61
N PRO A 46 4.15 -4.05 -11.73
CA PRO A 46 5.05 -5.17 -11.93
C PRO A 46 4.31 -6.49 -12.16
N PRO A 47 4.90 -7.41 -12.95
CA PRO A 47 4.30 -8.72 -13.20
C PRO A 47 3.90 -9.52 -11.94
N PRO A 48 4.69 -9.55 -10.83
CA PRO A 48 4.25 -10.21 -9.59
C PRO A 48 2.90 -9.70 -9.06
N ASN A 49 2.67 -8.39 -9.11
CA ASN A 49 1.41 -7.76 -8.65
C ASN A 49 0.19 -8.21 -9.46
N ARG A 50 0.41 -8.63 -10.72
CA ARG A 50 -0.64 -9.06 -11.64
C ARG A 50 -0.88 -10.57 -11.58
N LEU A 51 0.03 -11.36 -11.03
CA LEU A 51 -0.06 -12.81 -10.98
C LEU A 51 -1.20 -13.29 -10.07
N HIS A 52 -1.13 -12.92 -8.79
CA HIS A 52 -2.11 -13.26 -7.75
C HIS A 52 -2.27 -12.07 -6.79
N VAL A 53 -3.41 -11.92 -6.14
CA VAL A 53 -3.60 -10.86 -5.12
C VAL A 53 -2.84 -11.20 -3.84
N TRP A 54 -2.11 -10.23 -3.29
CA TRP A 54 -1.57 -10.28 -1.92
C TRP A 54 -1.53 -8.85 -1.37
N TRP A 55 -2.10 -8.64 -0.18
CA TRP A 55 -2.47 -7.31 0.32
C TRP A 55 -1.30 -6.40 0.73
N ALA A 56 -0.10 -6.96 0.89
CA ALA A 56 1.12 -6.19 1.17
C ALA A 56 2.23 -6.63 0.21
N ARG A 57 2.40 -5.86 -0.87
CA ARG A 57 3.56 -5.98 -1.76
C ARG A 57 4.23 -4.63 -1.88
N ARG A 58 5.50 -4.57 -1.48
CA ARG A 58 6.30 -3.37 -1.67
C ARG A 58 6.72 -3.22 -3.12
N PRO A 59 6.89 -1.97 -3.58
CA PRO A 59 7.45 -1.73 -4.90
C PRO A 59 8.80 -2.45 -5.07
N LEU A 60 9.04 -3.01 -6.25
CA LEU A 60 10.30 -3.68 -6.59
C LEU A 60 11.47 -2.71 -6.51
N THR A 61 11.29 -1.46 -6.94
CA THR A 61 12.36 -0.45 -6.92
C THR A 61 12.92 -0.21 -5.50
N VAL A 62 12.05 -0.01 -4.49
CA VAL A 62 12.50 0.18 -3.10
C VAL A 62 13.03 -1.11 -2.49
N SER A 63 12.46 -2.26 -2.86
CA SER A 63 12.94 -3.57 -2.39
C SER A 63 14.38 -3.83 -2.85
N ARG A 64 14.66 -3.55 -4.12
CA ARG A 64 16.01 -3.58 -4.70
C ARG A 64 16.96 -2.64 -4.00
N ALA A 65 16.56 -1.38 -3.81
CA ALA A 65 17.40 -0.37 -3.16
C ALA A 65 17.74 -0.75 -1.71
N ALA A 66 16.76 -1.25 -0.96
CA ALA A 66 16.95 -1.72 0.40
C ALA A 66 17.94 -2.89 0.47
N ILE A 67 17.87 -3.84 -0.47
CA ILE A 67 18.81 -4.98 -0.52
C ILE A 67 20.21 -4.51 -0.88
N LEU A 68 20.36 -3.89 -2.07
CA LEU A 68 21.67 -3.58 -2.64
C LEU A 68 22.43 -2.57 -1.76
N ALA A 69 21.77 -1.51 -1.27
CA ALA A 69 22.43 -0.55 -0.41
C ALA A 69 22.84 -1.16 0.95
N SER A 70 22.17 -2.22 1.42
CA SER A 70 22.50 -2.89 2.69
C SER A 70 23.64 -3.90 2.58
N ILE A 71 24.08 -4.25 1.37
CA ILE A 71 25.18 -5.19 1.14
C ILE A 71 26.35 -4.56 0.40
N LEU A 72 26.22 -3.32 -0.07
CA LEU A 72 27.28 -2.58 -0.75
C LEU A 72 28.05 -1.68 0.24
N PRO A 73 29.38 -1.54 0.06
CA PRO A 73 30.18 -0.66 0.90
C PRO A 73 29.89 0.82 0.61
N ALA A 74 29.99 1.68 1.62
CA ALA A 74 30.07 3.12 1.39
C ALA A 74 31.39 3.46 0.69
N TRP A 75 31.33 4.37 -0.28
CA TRP A 75 32.52 4.84 -1.00
C TRP A 75 33.54 5.49 -0.05
N ARG A 76 34.83 5.21 -0.27
CA ARG A 76 35.93 5.83 0.48
C ARG A 76 37.11 6.15 -0.42
N ALA A 77 37.77 7.26 -0.13
CA ALA A 77 38.96 7.71 -0.85
C ALA A 77 40.19 6.79 -0.68
N ASP A 78 40.14 5.86 0.27
CA ASP A 78 41.20 4.87 0.54
C ASP A 78 40.86 3.46 0.05
N TRP A 79 39.89 3.33 -0.87
CA TRP A 79 39.61 2.07 -1.56
C TRP A 79 40.83 1.54 -2.34
N PRO A 80 40.89 0.22 -2.61
CA PRO A 80 41.86 -0.37 -3.53
C PRO A 80 41.94 0.38 -4.87
N ALA A 81 43.13 0.42 -5.47
CA ALA A 81 43.40 1.21 -6.67
C ALA A 81 42.49 0.85 -7.85
N ASP A 82 42.16 -0.43 -8.02
CA ASP A 82 41.23 -0.94 -9.03
C ASP A 82 39.79 -0.42 -8.83
N LEU A 83 39.33 -0.34 -7.58
CA LEU A 83 38.02 0.24 -7.27
C LEU A 83 38.02 1.77 -7.41
N LEU A 84 39.13 2.46 -7.09
CA LEU A 84 39.27 3.90 -7.30
C LEU A 84 39.40 4.26 -8.79
N GLU A 85 39.96 3.39 -9.61
CA GLU A 85 39.99 3.57 -11.07
C GLU A 85 38.57 3.50 -11.65
N ARG A 86 37.74 2.56 -11.17
CA ARG A 86 36.32 2.45 -11.54
C ARG A 86 35.48 3.59 -10.96
N PHE A 87 35.74 3.96 -9.71
CA PHE A 87 35.00 4.95 -8.95
C PHE A 87 35.93 6.04 -8.37
N PRO A 88 36.39 6.98 -9.21
CA PRO A 88 37.32 8.02 -8.78
C PRO A 88 36.71 9.00 -7.78
N SER A 89 35.37 9.05 -7.65
CA SER A 89 34.68 9.88 -6.67
C SER A 89 33.41 9.22 -6.14
N GLU A 90 32.88 9.74 -5.03
CA GLU A 90 31.60 9.27 -4.48
C GLU A 90 30.44 9.50 -5.47
N GLU A 91 30.48 10.57 -6.25
CA GLU A 91 29.46 10.88 -7.25
C GLU A 91 29.41 9.85 -8.38
N SER A 92 30.56 9.35 -8.86
CA SER A 92 30.59 8.32 -9.89
C SER A 92 30.05 6.99 -9.35
N TYR A 93 30.35 6.66 -8.09
CA TYR A 93 29.77 5.50 -7.40
C TYR A 93 28.25 5.61 -7.23
N ARG A 94 27.75 6.78 -6.80
CA ARG A 94 26.31 7.05 -6.67
C ARG A 94 25.60 6.99 -8.02
N ALA A 95 26.20 7.51 -9.09
CA ALA A 95 25.65 7.43 -10.44
C ALA A 95 25.56 5.98 -10.94
N TRP A 96 26.58 5.16 -10.68
CA TRP A 96 26.55 3.72 -10.95
C TRP A 96 25.44 3.03 -10.16
N PHE A 97 25.32 3.31 -8.87
CA PHE A 97 24.27 2.74 -8.03
C PHE A 97 22.87 3.10 -8.54
N MET A 98 22.65 4.35 -8.97
CA MET A 98 21.38 4.78 -9.59
C MET A 98 21.06 3.99 -10.86
N ARG A 99 22.06 3.76 -11.72
CA ARG A 99 21.92 2.91 -12.91
C ARG A 99 21.60 1.48 -12.54
N LEU A 100 22.28 0.91 -11.55
CA LEU A 100 22.02 -0.44 -11.02
C LEU A 100 20.58 -0.58 -10.49
N LEU A 101 20.02 0.49 -9.92
CA LEU A 101 18.60 0.53 -9.52
C LEU A 101 17.64 0.64 -10.71
N GLY A 102 18.11 0.84 -11.94
CA GLY A 102 17.31 1.04 -13.15
C GLY A 102 16.87 2.49 -13.36
N ILE A 103 17.41 3.44 -12.59
CA ILE A 103 17.11 4.87 -12.71
C ILE A 103 18.10 5.47 -13.71
N GLN A 104 17.69 5.53 -14.99
CA GLN A 104 18.56 5.88 -16.11
C GLN A 104 18.46 7.36 -16.55
N GLY A 105 17.79 8.20 -15.77
CA GLY A 105 17.64 9.62 -16.02
C GLY A 105 17.34 10.38 -14.73
N ASP A 106 16.80 11.60 -14.84
CA ASP A 106 16.47 12.44 -13.69
C ASP A 106 14.94 12.44 -13.44
N PRO A 107 14.42 11.51 -12.61
CA PRO A 107 13.00 11.49 -12.29
C PRO A 107 12.51 12.73 -11.55
N VAL A 108 13.38 13.43 -10.80
CA VAL A 108 13.03 14.66 -10.07
C VAL A 108 12.76 15.79 -11.05
N ALA A 109 13.66 16.00 -12.01
CA ALA A 109 13.45 16.97 -13.08
C ALA A 109 12.22 16.61 -13.94
N ALA A 110 12.06 15.34 -14.30
CA ALA A 110 10.90 14.87 -15.05
C ALA A 110 9.56 15.17 -14.35
N ARG A 111 9.50 14.96 -13.03
CA ARG A 111 8.30 15.27 -12.24
C ARG A 111 8.00 16.78 -12.21
N ARG A 112 9.02 17.62 -12.09
CA ARG A 112 8.87 19.09 -12.18
C ARG A 112 8.29 19.51 -13.54
N ILE A 113 8.77 18.91 -14.64
CA ILE A 113 8.25 19.17 -15.99
C ILE A 113 6.77 18.77 -16.10
N LEU A 114 6.39 17.61 -15.56
CA LEU A 114 5.01 17.14 -15.58
C LEU A 114 4.07 18.01 -14.73
N ALA A 115 4.52 18.47 -13.56
CA ALA A 115 3.77 19.39 -12.72
C ALA A 115 3.51 20.72 -13.46
N TRP A 116 4.56 21.31 -14.04
CA TRP A 116 4.47 22.52 -14.86
C TRP A 116 3.51 22.37 -16.06
N ALA A 117 3.55 21.23 -16.74
CA ALA A 117 2.68 20.96 -17.89
C ALA A 117 1.21 20.89 -17.46
N LYS A 118 0.94 20.22 -16.33
CA LYS A 118 -0.40 20.09 -15.75
C LYS A 118 -0.98 21.45 -15.36
N GLU A 119 -0.19 22.32 -14.73
CA GLU A 119 -0.62 23.67 -14.34
C GLU A 119 -1.02 24.54 -15.53
N ARG A 120 -0.38 24.35 -16.68
CA ARG A 120 -0.67 25.09 -17.93
C ARG A 120 -1.72 24.43 -18.80
N GLY A 121 -2.37 23.36 -18.32
CA GLY A 121 -3.36 22.60 -19.08
C GLY A 121 -2.79 21.92 -20.33
N ILE A 122 -1.47 21.67 -20.38
CA ILE A 122 -0.83 20.96 -21.48
C ILE A 122 -1.15 19.47 -21.32
N THR A 123 -1.99 18.93 -22.19
CA THR A 123 -2.50 17.55 -22.13
C THR A 123 -1.70 16.55 -22.96
N LYS A 124 -0.69 16.99 -23.72
CA LYS A 124 0.16 16.07 -24.50
C LYS A 124 0.93 15.14 -23.55
N GLN A 125 1.01 13.85 -23.90
CA GLN A 125 1.86 12.90 -23.21
C GLN A 125 3.33 13.30 -23.39
N LEU A 126 3.84 14.11 -22.46
CA LEU A 126 5.26 14.40 -22.37
C LEU A 126 5.95 13.16 -21.83
N ASN A 127 6.82 12.52 -22.62
CA ASN A 127 7.74 11.53 -22.11
C ASN A 127 8.88 12.23 -21.33
N ALA A 128 8.52 12.92 -20.24
CA ALA A 128 9.45 13.75 -19.47
C ALA A 128 10.56 12.94 -18.81
N TYR A 129 10.32 11.66 -18.51
CA TYR A 129 11.31 10.78 -17.89
C TYR A 129 12.42 10.37 -18.86
N GLY A 130 12.09 10.11 -20.13
CA GLY A 130 13.10 9.72 -21.14
C GLY A 130 13.66 8.29 -21.00
N TYR A 131 13.21 7.51 -20.02
CA TYR A 131 13.59 6.10 -19.84
C TYR A 131 12.42 5.24 -19.32
N ARG A 132 12.55 3.92 -19.46
CA ARG A 132 11.58 2.93 -18.95
C ARG A 132 11.52 2.96 -17.42
N ARG A 133 10.50 2.35 -16.82
CA ARG A 133 10.38 2.33 -15.36
C ARG A 133 11.49 1.50 -14.72
N ALA A 134 12.02 1.95 -13.59
CA ALA A 134 13.21 1.35 -12.96
C ALA A 134 13.06 -0.15 -12.65
N PHE A 135 11.87 -0.59 -12.22
CA PHE A 135 11.65 -2.02 -11.92
C PHE A 135 11.86 -2.95 -13.12
N THR A 136 11.69 -2.45 -14.35
CA THR A 136 11.81 -3.23 -15.60
C THR A 136 13.27 -3.48 -16.01
N HIS A 137 14.21 -2.78 -15.39
CA HIS A 137 15.63 -2.88 -15.71
C HIS A 137 16.22 -4.18 -15.15
N ASN A 138 16.90 -4.93 -16.01
CA ASN A 138 17.86 -5.97 -15.62
C ASN A 138 19.27 -5.40 -15.86
N PRO A 139 20.19 -5.51 -14.88
CA PRO A 139 21.53 -4.96 -15.02
C PRO A 139 22.33 -5.67 -16.13
N PRO A 140 23.17 -4.95 -16.89
CA PRO A 140 24.11 -5.54 -17.82
C PRO A 140 25.22 -6.32 -17.08
N SER A 141 25.91 -7.22 -17.78
CA SER A 141 26.98 -8.06 -17.18
C SER A 141 28.07 -7.23 -16.50
N GLU A 142 28.47 -6.10 -17.07
CA GLU A 142 29.47 -5.19 -16.48
C GLU A 142 29.06 -4.68 -15.08
N ASP A 143 27.78 -4.36 -14.90
CA ASP A 143 27.25 -3.90 -13.62
C ASP A 143 27.18 -5.06 -12.61
N ILE A 144 26.93 -6.29 -13.09
CA ILE A 144 26.99 -7.52 -12.28
C ILE A 144 28.43 -7.84 -11.85
N ASP A 145 29.41 -7.74 -12.73
CA ASP A 145 30.84 -7.96 -12.42
C ASP A 145 31.34 -6.92 -11.42
N THR A 146 30.86 -5.68 -11.55
CA THR A 146 31.15 -4.60 -10.61
C THR A 146 30.52 -4.85 -9.24
N LEU A 147 29.25 -5.28 -9.21
CA LEU A 147 28.58 -5.71 -7.99
C LEU A 147 29.35 -6.85 -7.31
N GLN A 148 29.71 -7.90 -8.06
CA GLN A 148 30.50 -9.02 -7.57
C GLN A 148 31.83 -8.56 -6.96
N SER A 149 32.56 -7.67 -7.65
CA SER A 149 33.84 -7.12 -7.18
C SER A 149 33.69 -6.39 -5.84
N LEU A 150 32.65 -5.57 -5.68
CA LEU A 150 32.36 -4.83 -4.45
C LEU A 150 31.93 -5.77 -3.31
N LEU A 151 31.14 -6.80 -3.62
CA LEU A 151 30.76 -7.82 -2.63
C LEU A 151 31.97 -8.66 -2.20
N ALA A 152 32.87 -9.02 -3.11
CA ALA A 152 34.12 -9.70 -2.79
C ALA A 152 35.00 -8.85 -1.85
N PHE A 153 35.10 -7.56 -2.15
CA PHE A 153 35.86 -6.61 -1.34
C PHE A 153 35.32 -6.51 0.10
N LEU A 154 34.00 -6.42 0.26
CA LEU A 154 33.36 -6.22 1.55
C LEU A 154 33.16 -7.51 2.35
N TRP A 155 32.63 -8.57 1.72
CA TRP A 155 32.17 -9.80 2.37
C TRP A 155 33.08 -11.01 2.12
N GLY A 156 34.06 -10.88 1.22
CA GLY A 156 34.86 -11.98 0.68
C GLY A 156 34.21 -12.61 -0.56
N PRO A 157 34.96 -13.39 -1.37
CA PRO A 157 34.48 -14.02 -2.59
C PRO A 157 33.62 -15.26 -2.29
N ARG A 158 32.47 -15.03 -1.65
CA ARG A 158 31.51 -16.07 -1.21
C ARG A 158 30.09 -15.57 -1.39
N GLU A 159 29.15 -16.51 -1.33
CA GLU A 159 27.74 -16.20 -1.44
C GLU A 159 27.27 -15.25 -0.33
N VAL A 160 26.49 -14.25 -0.76
CA VAL A 160 25.85 -13.29 0.13
C VAL A 160 24.40 -13.74 0.33
N HIS A 161 24.14 -14.25 1.54
CA HIS A 161 22.81 -14.69 1.96
C HIS A 161 21.93 -13.51 2.39
N VAL A 162 20.76 -13.40 1.76
CA VAL A 162 19.67 -12.47 2.07
C VAL A 162 18.46 -13.26 2.56
N LEU A 163 17.89 -12.87 3.69
CA LEU A 163 16.68 -13.47 4.26
C LEU A 163 15.55 -12.46 4.32
N ASP A 164 14.37 -12.86 3.83
CA ASP A 164 13.09 -12.25 4.19
C ASP A 164 12.26 -13.26 4.99
N PRO A 165 12.08 -13.05 6.31
CA PRO A 165 11.37 -14.01 7.16
C PRO A 165 9.84 -13.90 7.07
N THR A 166 9.32 -12.82 6.48
CA THR A 166 7.88 -12.53 6.31
C THR A 166 7.61 -12.16 4.85
N ALA A 167 8.01 -13.04 3.94
CA ALA A 167 8.19 -12.72 2.53
C ALA A 167 6.90 -12.37 1.78
N GLY A 168 5.75 -12.80 2.29
CA GLY A 168 4.44 -12.47 1.75
C GLY A 168 4.36 -12.65 0.23
N GLY A 169 4.16 -11.54 -0.48
CA GLY A 169 3.99 -11.55 -1.92
C GLY A 169 5.28 -11.66 -2.74
N GLY A 170 6.47 -11.65 -2.10
CA GLY A 170 7.76 -11.99 -2.70
C GLY A 170 8.63 -10.87 -3.25
N SER A 171 8.30 -9.58 -3.04
CA SER A 171 9.05 -8.47 -3.66
C SER A 171 10.54 -8.42 -3.27
N ILE A 172 10.84 -8.57 -1.98
CA ILE A 172 12.22 -8.56 -1.44
C ILE A 172 13.02 -9.77 -1.96
N PRO A 173 12.58 -11.03 -1.75
CA PRO A 173 13.35 -12.16 -2.25
C PRO A 173 13.45 -12.19 -3.78
N PHE A 174 12.45 -11.66 -4.50
CA PHE A 174 12.51 -11.56 -5.96
C PHE A 174 13.65 -10.65 -6.41
N GLU A 175 13.79 -9.45 -5.84
CA GLU A 175 14.92 -8.57 -6.16
C GLU A 175 16.25 -9.15 -5.67
N GLY A 176 16.32 -9.85 -4.55
CA GLY A 176 17.54 -10.55 -4.13
C GLY A 176 18.01 -11.57 -5.16
N LEU A 177 17.08 -12.40 -5.63
CA LEU A 177 17.34 -13.45 -6.62
C LEU A 177 17.77 -12.87 -7.97
N ARG A 178 17.14 -11.77 -8.42
CA ARG A 178 17.47 -11.08 -9.69
C ARG A 178 18.90 -10.58 -9.77
N PHE A 179 19.55 -10.32 -8.65
CA PHE A 179 20.95 -9.88 -8.59
C PHE A 179 21.90 -11.02 -8.21
N GLY A 180 21.46 -12.27 -8.34
CA GLY A 180 22.29 -13.47 -8.15
C GLY A 180 22.65 -13.76 -6.68
N LEU A 181 21.95 -13.16 -5.72
CA LEU A 181 22.17 -13.40 -4.30
C LEU A 181 21.56 -14.73 -3.84
N ALA A 182 22.14 -15.34 -2.80
CA ALA A 182 21.55 -16.50 -2.16
C ALA A 182 20.38 -16.05 -1.30
N THR A 183 19.17 -16.48 -1.63
CA THR A 183 17.92 -15.90 -1.12
C THR A 183 17.13 -16.91 -0.30
N LEU A 184 16.82 -16.55 0.93
CA LEU A 184 15.96 -17.31 1.84
C LEU A 184 14.63 -16.56 1.99
N ALA A 185 13.51 -17.22 1.76
CA ALA A 185 12.18 -16.66 1.91
C ALA A 185 11.35 -17.55 2.84
N ASN A 186 10.88 -17.00 3.96
CA ASN A 186 9.95 -17.67 4.86
C ASN A 186 8.60 -16.96 4.87
N GLU A 187 7.53 -17.72 4.97
CA GLU A 187 6.18 -17.18 5.13
C GLU A 187 5.29 -18.13 5.93
N LEU A 188 4.56 -17.61 6.91
CA LEU A 188 3.64 -18.41 7.70
C LEU A 188 2.49 -18.91 6.83
N ASN A 189 1.98 -18.05 5.94
CA ASN A 189 0.76 -18.33 5.20
C ASN A 189 0.98 -19.28 4.00
N PRO A 190 0.25 -20.41 3.94
CA PRO A 190 0.33 -21.35 2.81
C PRO A 190 0.02 -20.76 1.44
N VAL A 191 -0.95 -19.83 1.35
CA VAL A 191 -1.31 -19.19 0.07
C VAL A 191 -0.14 -18.36 -0.45
N ALA A 192 0.46 -17.55 0.42
CA ALA A 192 1.65 -16.78 0.07
C ALA A 192 2.85 -17.68 -0.25
N SER A 193 3.02 -18.81 0.44
CA SER A 193 4.08 -19.78 0.12
C SER A 193 3.97 -20.34 -1.32
N VAL A 194 2.75 -20.62 -1.79
CA VAL A 194 2.51 -21.01 -3.20
C VAL A 194 2.80 -19.84 -4.14
N ILE A 195 2.43 -18.62 -3.77
CA ILE A 195 2.76 -17.39 -4.53
C ILE A 195 4.28 -17.21 -4.65
N LEU A 196 5.04 -17.47 -3.58
CA LEU A 196 6.50 -17.39 -3.57
C LEU A 196 7.11 -18.39 -4.55
N ALA A 197 6.66 -19.65 -4.55
CA ALA A 197 7.13 -20.66 -5.51
C ALA A 197 6.90 -20.21 -6.97
N ALA A 198 5.73 -19.63 -7.25
CA ALA A 198 5.37 -19.13 -8.58
C ALA A 198 5.98 -17.76 -8.95
N THR A 199 6.53 -17.02 -7.98
CA THR A 199 7.21 -15.73 -8.22
C THR A 199 8.72 -15.89 -8.30
N LEU A 200 9.28 -16.85 -7.56
CA LEU A 200 10.72 -17.03 -7.38
C LEU A 200 11.25 -18.27 -8.12
N ASP A 201 10.79 -19.47 -7.72
CA ASP A 201 11.35 -20.75 -8.20
C ASP A 201 11.04 -20.98 -9.68
N TYR A 202 9.77 -21.14 -10.04
CA TYR A 202 9.40 -21.57 -11.40
C TYR A 202 9.89 -20.66 -12.52
N PRO A 203 9.77 -19.31 -12.41
CA PRO A 203 10.29 -18.42 -13.44
C PRO A 203 11.82 -18.50 -13.58
N ALA A 204 12.56 -18.59 -12.47
CA ALA A 204 14.02 -18.70 -12.50
C ALA A 204 14.48 -20.06 -13.04
N ARG A 205 13.76 -21.14 -12.70
CA ARG A 205 14.07 -22.51 -13.12
C ARG A 205 13.79 -22.76 -14.60
N PHE A 206 12.62 -22.35 -15.08
CA PHE A 206 12.15 -22.75 -16.41
C PHE A 206 12.23 -21.64 -17.46
N GLY A 207 12.45 -20.38 -17.06
CA GLY A 207 12.48 -19.25 -17.98
C GLY A 207 11.16 -19.05 -18.73
N GLU A 208 11.20 -18.28 -19.81
CA GLU A 208 9.98 -17.88 -20.53
C GLU A 208 9.29 -19.04 -21.28
N GLU A 209 9.99 -20.13 -21.56
CA GLU A 209 9.48 -21.26 -22.36
C GLU A 209 8.26 -21.95 -21.72
N LEU A 210 8.22 -22.06 -20.38
CA LEU A 210 7.08 -22.65 -19.66
C LEU A 210 5.77 -21.89 -19.93
N ALA A 211 5.83 -20.62 -20.34
CA ALA A 211 4.65 -19.86 -20.71
C ALA A 211 3.85 -20.53 -21.84
N LEU A 212 4.53 -21.22 -22.76
CA LEU A 212 3.90 -21.96 -23.85
C LEU A 212 3.08 -23.14 -23.30
N GLU A 213 3.62 -23.86 -22.31
CA GLU A 213 2.93 -24.98 -21.66
C GLU A 213 1.76 -24.53 -20.80
N ILE A 214 1.92 -23.45 -20.01
CA ILE A 214 0.82 -22.85 -19.24
C ILE A 214 -0.31 -22.44 -20.19
N HIS A 215 0.02 -21.84 -21.33
CA HIS A 215 -0.97 -21.43 -22.32
C HIS A 215 -1.64 -22.61 -23.03
N ARG A 216 -0.87 -23.64 -23.39
CA ARG A 216 -1.38 -24.88 -24.02
C ARG A 216 -2.42 -25.55 -23.13
N TRP A 217 -2.04 -25.86 -21.90
CA TRP A 217 -2.95 -26.52 -20.95
C TRP A 217 -4.06 -25.59 -20.47
N GLY A 218 -3.82 -24.27 -20.42
CA GLY A 218 -4.84 -23.29 -20.14
C GLY A 218 -5.94 -23.24 -21.21
N LYS A 219 -5.58 -23.34 -22.49
CA LYS A 219 -6.56 -23.48 -23.59
C LYS A 219 -7.36 -24.77 -23.48
N GLU A 220 -6.70 -25.88 -23.15
CA GLU A 220 -7.37 -27.16 -22.98
C GLU A 220 -8.39 -27.12 -21.82
N LEU A 221 -7.98 -26.54 -20.69
CA LEU A 221 -8.86 -26.28 -19.55
C LEU A 221 -10.07 -25.44 -19.97
N THR A 222 -9.87 -24.29 -20.62
CA THR A 222 -11.01 -23.47 -21.02
C THR A 222 -11.90 -24.18 -22.03
N SER A 223 -11.34 -24.94 -22.96
CA SER A 223 -12.12 -25.69 -23.97
C SER A 223 -13.08 -26.68 -23.30
N ARG A 224 -12.58 -27.54 -22.42
CA ARG A 224 -13.39 -28.54 -21.69
C ARG A 224 -14.39 -27.91 -20.74
N VAL A 225 -14.00 -26.82 -20.05
CA VAL A 225 -14.91 -26.08 -19.16
C VAL A 225 -16.04 -25.43 -19.96
N ARG A 226 -15.73 -24.84 -21.12
CA ARG A 226 -16.72 -24.24 -22.03
C ARG A 226 -17.74 -25.27 -22.51
N GLU A 227 -17.28 -26.45 -22.94
CA GLU A 227 -18.16 -27.53 -23.38
C GLU A 227 -19.18 -27.92 -22.31
N ARG A 228 -18.76 -28.02 -21.04
CA ARG A 228 -19.63 -28.38 -19.91
C ARG A 228 -20.57 -27.27 -19.47
N LEU A 229 -20.16 -26.01 -19.62
CA LEU A 229 -20.89 -24.86 -19.04
C LEU A 229 -21.70 -24.04 -20.04
N GLN A 230 -21.48 -24.15 -21.35
CA GLN A 230 -22.12 -23.31 -22.37
C GLN A 230 -23.66 -23.30 -22.27
N ALA A 231 -24.28 -24.39 -21.85
CA ALA A 231 -25.74 -24.48 -21.68
C ALA A 231 -26.30 -23.52 -20.61
N PHE A 232 -25.48 -23.08 -19.66
CA PHE A 232 -25.85 -22.19 -18.55
C PHE A 232 -25.53 -20.71 -18.82
N PHE A 233 -24.99 -20.42 -20.00
CA PHE A 233 -24.65 -19.08 -20.48
C PHE A 233 -25.16 -18.92 -21.92
N PRO A 234 -26.41 -18.45 -22.11
CA PRO A 234 -27.04 -18.43 -23.42
C PRO A 234 -26.32 -17.46 -24.37
N TYR A 235 -26.27 -17.83 -25.65
CA TYR A 235 -25.79 -17.00 -26.75
C TYR A 235 -26.99 -16.48 -27.55
N PRO A 236 -27.65 -15.39 -27.10
CA PRO A 236 -28.72 -14.77 -27.86
C PRO A 236 -28.21 -14.17 -29.19
N SER A 237 -29.12 -13.94 -30.13
CA SER A 237 -28.79 -13.38 -31.45
C SER A 237 -28.28 -11.94 -31.41
N ASP A 238 -28.40 -11.25 -30.28
CA ASP A 238 -28.02 -9.85 -30.07
C ASP A 238 -26.60 -9.67 -29.51
N GLY A 239 -25.84 -10.76 -29.31
CA GLY A 239 -24.43 -10.75 -28.95
C GLY A 239 -24.09 -11.73 -27.83
N VAL A 240 -22.85 -11.68 -27.32
CA VAL A 240 -22.37 -12.60 -26.27
C VAL A 240 -22.47 -11.92 -24.89
N PRO A 241 -23.34 -12.40 -23.97
CA PRO A 241 -23.42 -11.89 -22.60
C PRO A 241 -22.11 -12.16 -21.86
N ASP A 242 -21.39 -11.11 -21.47
CA ASP A 242 -20.11 -11.24 -20.77
C ASP A 242 -20.17 -10.85 -19.29
N VAL A 243 -21.20 -10.11 -18.88
CA VAL A 243 -21.46 -9.75 -17.48
C VAL A 243 -22.95 -9.77 -17.15
N TYR A 244 -23.27 -10.27 -15.96
CA TYR A 244 -24.62 -10.28 -15.38
C TYR A 244 -24.59 -9.45 -14.09
N LEU A 245 -25.50 -8.48 -13.97
CA LEU A 245 -25.52 -7.57 -12.83
C LEU A 245 -26.72 -7.82 -11.94
N TRP A 246 -26.44 -8.13 -10.68
CA TRP A 246 -27.41 -8.63 -9.72
C TRP A 246 -27.57 -7.67 -8.54
N ALA A 247 -28.80 -7.49 -8.09
CA ALA A 247 -29.10 -6.82 -6.82
C ALA A 247 -29.61 -7.87 -5.83
N ARG A 248 -29.04 -7.93 -4.62
CA ARG A 248 -29.59 -8.77 -3.54
C ARG A 248 -30.98 -8.26 -3.18
N THR A 249 -31.88 -9.14 -2.73
CA THR A 249 -33.25 -8.76 -2.39
C THR A 249 -33.62 -9.12 -0.96
N VAL A 250 -34.51 -8.35 -0.37
CA VAL A 250 -35.20 -8.66 0.90
C VAL A 250 -36.70 -8.41 0.72
N ALA A 251 -37.55 -9.17 1.43
CA ALA A 251 -38.99 -8.92 1.40
C ALA A 251 -39.32 -7.56 2.03
N CYS A 252 -40.18 -6.77 1.40
CA CYS A 252 -40.73 -5.56 1.99
C CYS A 252 -41.58 -5.93 3.21
N PRO A 253 -41.34 -5.33 4.40
CA PRO A 253 -42.10 -5.66 5.61
C PRO A 253 -43.62 -5.46 5.49
N VAL A 254 -44.05 -4.56 4.59
CA VAL A 254 -45.47 -4.21 4.40
C VAL A 254 -46.13 -5.08 3.34
N THR A 255 -45.47 -5.28 2.20
CA THR A 255 -46.09 -5.93 1.02
C THR A 255 -45.64 -7.38 0.82
N GLY A 256 -44.58 -7.83 1.50
CA GLY A 256 -43.92 -9.12 1.27
C GLY A 256 -43.12 -9.21 -0.04
N LYS A 257 -43.23 -8.21 -0.92
CA LYS A 257 -42.60 -8.22 -2.25
C LYS A 257 -41.09 -8.00 -2.17
N PRO A 258 -40.29 -8.58 -3.10
CA PRO A 258 -38.84 -8.41 -3.10
C PRO A 258 -38.46 -6.94 -3.35
N VAL A 259 -37.51 -6.45 -2.56
CA VAL A 259 -36.88 -5.13 -2.70
C VAL A 259 -35.45 -5.32 -3.15
N PRO A 260 -35.09 -4.98 -4.41
CA PRO A 260 -33.71 -5.06 -4.86
C PRO A 260 -32.87 -4.00 -4.14
N LEU A 261 -31.73 -4.40 -3.59
CA LEU A 261 -30.83 -3.59 -2.79
C LEU A 261 -29.63 -3.19 -3.67
N SER A 262 -29.61 -1.94 -4.13
CA SER A 262 -28.47 -1.38 -4.85
C SER A 262 -28.14 0.03 -4.36
N PRO A 263 -26.86 0.38 -4.14
CA PRO A 263 -26.48 1.72 -3.69
C PRO A 263 -26.60 2.77 -4.80
N ASN A 264 -26.58 2.35 -6.07
CA ASN A 264 -26.80 3.17 -7.25
C ASN A 264 -27.22 2.28 -8.43
N TRP A 265 -27.61 2.90 -9.54
CA TRP A 265 -28.07 2.22 -10.75
C TRP A 265 -27.24 2.60 -11.99
N TRP A 266 -25.99 3.00 -11.80
CA TRP A 266 -25.11 3.34 -12.92
C TRP A 266 -24.52 2.09 -13.58
N LEU A 267 -24.56 2.05 -14.91
CA LEU A 267 -23.87 1.05 -15.73
C LEU A 267 -22.61 1.65 -16.36
N GLN A 268 -22.72 2.87 -16.86
CA GLN A 268 -21.60 3.61 -17.44
C GLN A 268 -21.73 5.08 -17.06
N LYS A 269 -20.64 5.66 -16.55
CA LYS A 269 -20.50 7.11 -16.34
C LYS A 269 -19.54 7.68 -17.38
N GLY A 270 -19.75 8.92 -17.82
CA GLY A 270 -18.87 9.58 -18.79
C GLY A 270 -19.67 10.39 -19.80
N SER A 271 -19.12 10.56 -21.00
CA SER A 271 -19.74 11.31 -22.11
C SER A 271 -20.98 10.62 -22.69
N ASP A 272 -21.04 9.29 -22.63
CA ASP A 272 -22.22 8.50 -22.99
C ASP A 272 -22.73 7.73 -21.73
N PRO A 273 -23.49 8.40 -20.86
CA PRO A 273 -23.96 7.80 -19.62
C PRO A 273 -25.04 6.75 -19.87
N ILE A 274 -24.94 5.61 -19.16
CA ILE A 274 -25.91 4.51 -19.21
C ILE A 274 -26.31 4.16 -17.77
N ALA A 275 -27.60 4.04 -17.52
CA ALA A 275 -28.13 3.72 -16.21
C ALA A 275 -29.32 2.76 -16.29
N VAL A 276 -29.68 2.21 -15.13
CA VAL A 276 -30.89 1.41 -14.93
C VAL A 276 -31.94 2.26 -14.24
N LYS A 277 -33.15 2.24 -14.79
CA LYS A 277 -34.33 2.83 -14.18
C LYS A 277 -35.16 1.72 -13.55
N LEU A 278 -35.33 1.81 -12.23
CA LEU A 278 -36.12 0.87 -11.44
C LEU A 278 -37.62 1.19 -11.60
N LEU A 279 -38.41 0.20 -12.01
CA LEU A 279 -39.85 0.31 -12.23
C LEU A 279 -40.58 -0.63 -11.26
N CYS A 280 -41.48 -0.11 -10.44
CA CYS A 280 -42.29 -0.94 -9.54
C CYS A 280 -43.75 -0.47 -9.60
N GLN A 281 -44.68 -1.38 -9.90
CA GLN A 281 -46.13 -1.11 -9.91
C GLN A 281 -46.85 -1.95 -8.84
N PRO A 282 -47.90 -1.43 -8.17
CA PRO A 282 -48.54 -2.11 -7.04
C PRO A 282 -49.09 -3.52 -7.33
N ASP A 283 -49.38 -3.85 -8.58
CA ASP A 283 -49.88 -5.14 -9.04
C ASP A 283 -48.77 -6.13 -9.45
N TRP A 284 -47.53 -5.65 -9.64
CA TRP A 284 -46.43 -6.51 -10.07
C TRP A 284 -45.87 -7.36 -8.92
N PRO A 285 -45.47 -8.62 -9.18
CA PRO A 285 -44.88 -9.48 -8.16
C PRO A 285 -43.45 -9.07 -7.79
N GLU A 286 -42.73 -8.42 -8.71
CA GLU A 286 -41.36 -7.97 -8.57
C GLU A 286 -41.11 -6.69 -9.36
N CYS A 287 -40.06 -5.94 -9.00
CA CYS A 287 -39.69 -4.75 -9.76
C CYS A 287 -39.13 -5.14 -11.13
N ARG A 288 -39.27 -4.26 -12.12
CA ARG A 288 -38.69 -4.41 -13.46
C ARG A 288 -37.64 -3.33 -13.69
N PHE A 289 -36.81 -3.54 -14.70
CA PHE A 289 -35.66 -2.68 -15.00
C PHE A 289 -35.69 -2.23 -16.46
N GLU A 290 -35.41 -0.95 -16.67
CA GLU A 290 -35.30 -0.33 -17.99
C GLU A 290 -33.89 0.26 -18.14
N ILE A 291 -33.22 -0.01 -19.27
CA ILE A 291 -31.90 0.56 -19.56
C ILE A 291 -32.10 1.90 -20.26
N VAL A 292 -31.56 2.97 -19.69
CA VAL A 292 -31.68 4.34 -20.19
C VAL A 292 -30.29 4.93 -20.51
N ARG A 293 -30.22 5.82 -21.51
CA ARG A 293 -28.96 6.36 -22.05
C ARG A 293 -28.97 7.88 -22.14
N GLY A 294 -27.77 8.48 -22.21
CA GLY A 294 -27.61 9.92 -22.37
C GLY A 294 -28.35 10.73 -21.31
N LYS A 295 -29.08 11.77 -21.74
CA LYS A 295 -29.84 12.64 -20.83
C LYS A 295 -30.92 11.88 -20.03
N GLU A 296 -31.44 10.77 -20.54
CA GLU A 296 -32.42 9.98 -19.80
C GLU A 296 -31.79 9.21 -18.64
N ALA A 297 -30.54 8.75 -18.80
CA ALA A 297 -29.78 8.14 -17.71
C ALA A 297 -29.61 9.10 -16.54
N GLU A 298 -29.29 10.37 -16.82
CA GLU A 298 -29.16 11.40 -15.77
C GLU A 298 -30.51 11.71 -15.12
N ARG A 299 -31.59 11.80 -15.92
CA ARG A 299 -32.96 12.05 -15.42
C ARG A 299 -33.49 10.92 -14.54
N ALA A 300 -33.03 9.69 -14.74
CA ALA A 300 -33.40 8.54 -13.91
C ALA A 300 -32.82 8.60 -12.48
N LYS A 301 -32.01 9.62 -12.15
CA LYS A 301 -31.38 9.81 -10.83
C LYS A 301 -30.67 8.56 -10.30
N PRO A 302 -29.79 7.90 -11.07
CA PRO A 302 -29.16 6.63 -10.72
C PRO A 302 -28.29 6.65 -9.44
N ASP A 303 -27.86 7.80 -8.94
CA ASP A 303 -27.21 7.87 -7.62
C ASP A 303 -28.20 7.65 -6.44
N GLN A 304 -29.51 7.67 -6.70
CA GLN A 304 -30.56 7.31 -5.74
C GLN A 304 -30.83 5.80 -5.78
N GLY A 305 -29.95 5.03 -5.13
CA GLY A 305 -30.17 3.62 -4.87
C GLY A 305 -31.29 3.34 -3.86
N THR A 306 -31.63 2.06 -3.69
CA THR A 306 -32.60 1.57 -2.70
C THR A 306 -31.97 1.26 -1.34
N ILE A 307 -30.64 1.31 -1.21
CA ILE A 307 -29.94 1.08 0.06
C ILE A 307 -28.76 2.03 0.25
N ARG A 308 -28.60 2.55 1.48
CA ARG A 308 -27.47 3.39 1.85
C ARG A 308 -27.05 3.08 3.28
N ARG A 309 -25.76 2.78 3.47
CA ARG A 309 -25.18 2.47 4.80
C ARG A 309 -25.94 1.38 5.57
N GLY A 310 -26.45 0.37 4.85
CA GLY A 310 -27.18 -0.76 5.45
C GLY A 310 -28.64 -0.49 5.79
N VAL A 311 -29.18 0.69 5.46
CA VAL A 311 -30.61 1.03 5.60
C VAL A 311 -31.22 1.13 4.21
N ALA A 312 -32.31 0.41 3.97
CA ALA A 312 -32.98 0.38 2.68
C ALA A 312 -34.28 1.20 2.67
N VAL A 313 -34.77 1.53 1.48
CA VAL A 313 -36.07 2.14 1.24
C VAL A 313 -36.83 1.26 0.28
N SER A 314 -38.06 0.91 0.64
CA SER A 314 -38.93 0.08 -0.19
C SER A 314 -39.41 0.87 -1.40
N PRO A 315 -39.12 0.45 -2.65
CA PRO A 315 -39.65 1.10 -3.84
C PRO A 315 -41.16 0.87 -4.02
N TRP A 316 -41.76 -0.03 -3.22
CA TRP A 316 -43.20 -0.32 -3.24
C TRP A 316 -44.03 0.68 -2.45
N THR A 317 -43.48 1.20 -1.36
CA THR A 317 -44.21 1.99 -0.34
C THR A 317 -43.54 3.33 -0.02
N GLY A 318 -42.23 3.46 -0.28
CA GLY A 318 -41.42 4.58 0.19
C GLY A 318 -40.93 4.42 1.63
N ASP A 319 -41.33 3.36 2.34
CA ASP A 319 -40.99 3.16 3.74
C ASP A 319 -39.55 2.69 3.95
N VAL A 320 -38.97 3.08 5.09
CA VAL A 320 -37.63 2.67 5.51
C VAL A 320 -37.63 1.22 5.98
N ILE A 321 -36.68 0.43 5.49
CA ILE A 321 -36.39 -0.93 5.94
C ILE A 321 -35.11 -0.90 6.78
N ASP A 322 -35.27 -1.24 8.06
CA ASP A 322 -34.19 -1.22 9.03
C ASP A 322 -33.09 -2.25 8.73
N GLY A 323 -31.84 -1.90 9.01
CA GLY A 323 -30.69 -2.75 8.73
C GLY A 323 -30.66 -4.05 9.53
N ASP A 324 -31.23 -4.09 10.73
CA ASP A 324 -31.32 -5.31 11.53
C ASP A 324 -32.40 -6.25 10.99
N TYR A 325 -33.47 -5.73 10.38
CA TYR A 325 -34.40 -6.58 9.63
C TYR A 325 -33.68 -7.24 8.44
N ILE A 326 -32.90 -6.47 7.67
CA ILE A 326 -32.15 -7.01 6.52
C ILE A 326 -31.18 -8.12 6.96
N LYS A 327 -30.45 -7.90 8.06
CA LYS A 327 -29.54 -8.92 8.63
C LYS A 327 -30.30 -10.17 9.07
N ARG A 328 -31.43 -10.04 9.78
CA ARG A 328 -32.25 -11.18 10.20
C ARG A 328 -32.78 -11.98 9.02
N GLU A 329 -33.27 -11.32 7.98
CA GLU A 329 -33.72 -12.00 6.76
C GLU A 329 -32.57 -12.73 6.06
N ALA A 330 -31.39 -12.13 6.00
CA ALA A 330 -30.19 -12.76 5.45
C ALA A 330 -29.75 -13.98 6.27
N GLN A 331 -29.67 -13.85 7.59
CA GLN A 331 -29.31 -14.92 8.53
C GLN A 331 -30.31 -16.07 8.52
N ALA A 332 -31.58 -15.79 8.22
CA ALA A 332 -32.61 -16.81 8.07
C ALA A 332 -32.68 -17.43 6.66
N GLY A 333 -31.73 -17.12 5.78
CA GLY A 333 -31.67 -17.65 4.41
C GLY A 333 -32.73 -17.10 3.46
N ARG A 334 -33.42 -16.00 3.83
CA ARG A 334 -34.49 -15.37 3.04
C ARG A 334 -34.04 -14.20 2.17
N MET A 335 -32.75 -13.88 2.15
CA MET A 335 -32.19 -12.90 1.23
C MET A 335 -32.05 -13.51 -0.18
N GLY A 336 -32.76 -12.95 -1.14
CA GLY A 336 -32.71 -13.37 -2.53
C GLY A 336 -31.76 -12.53 -3.39
N GLN A 337 -31.95 -12.60 -4.70
CA GLN A 337 -31.30 -11.74 -5.68
C GLN A 337 -32.19 -11.58 -6.92
N GLN A 338 -31.99 -10.48 -7.64
CA GLN A 338 -32.68 -10.19 -8.90
C GLN A 338 -31.68 -9.68 -9.93
N LEU A 339 -31.68 -10.29 -11.11
CA LEU A 339 -30.88 -9.85 -12.26
C LEU A 339 -31.50 -8.56 -12.80
N TYR A 340 -30.71 -7.49 -12.89
CA TYR A 340 -31.23 -6.18 -13.29
C TYR A 340 -30.66 -5.66 -14.61
N ALA A 341 -29.50 -6.15 -15.04
CA ALA A 341 -28.91 -5.82 -16.33
C ALA A 341 -27.98 -6.93 -16.81
N VAL A 342 -27.87 -7.06 -18.13
CA VAL A 342 -26.91 -7.94 -18.80
C VAL A 342 -26.04 -7.08 -19.71
N GLY A 343 -24.73 -7.18 -19.53
CA GLY A 343 -23.75 -6.61 -20.44
C GLY A 343 -23.46 -7.61 -21.56
N VAL A 344 -23.55 -7.13 -22.78
CA VAL A 344 -23.36 -7.89 -24.01
C VAL A 344 -22.19 -7.29 -24.76
N LYS A 345 -21.21 -8.13 -25.06
CA LYS A 345 -20.06 -7.71 -25.86
C LYS A 345 -20.48 -7.60 -27.33
N THR A 346 -20.32 -6.41 -27.90
CA THR A 346 -20.50 -6.11 -29.32
C THR A 346 -19.18 -5.66 -29.93
N GLU A 347 -19.13 -5.48 -31.26
CA GLU A 347 -17.97 -4.89 -31.95
C GLU A 347 -17.66 -3.46 -31.48
N ARG A 348 -18.65 -2.75 -30.92
CA ARG A 348 -18.53 -1.36 -30.46
C ARG A 348 -18.20 -1.25 -28.96
N GLY A 349 -17.99 -2.36 -28.27
CA GLY A 349 -17.73 -2.43 -26.83
C GLY A 349 -18.83 -3.17 -26.06
N THR A 350 -18.91 -2.94 -24.75
CA THR A 350 -19.97 -3.55 -23.92
C THR A 350 -21.24 -2.71 -24.01
N GLU A 351 -22.30 -3.29 -24.56
CA GLU A 351 -23.65 -2.73 -24.50
C GLU A 351 -24.46 -3.36 -23.37
N PHE A 352 -25.53 -2.68 -22.93
CA PHE A 352 -26.38 -3.18 -21.85
C PHE A 352 -27.81 -3.35 -22.32
N ARG A 353 -28.43 -4.45 -21.89
CA ARG A 353 -29.85 -4.75 -22.10
C ARG A 353 -30.52 -5.22 -20.81
N PRO A 354 -31.86 -5.13 -20.71
CA PRO A 354 -32.59 -5.81 -19.65
C PRO A 354 -32.45 -7.34 -19.79
N PRO A 355 -32.64 -8.10 -18.69
CA PRO A 355 -32.62 -9.55 -18.73
C PRO A 355 -33.76 -10.12 -19.58
N SER A 356 -33.46 -11.18 -20.34
CA SER A 356 -34.39 -11.91 -21.18
C SER A 356 -34.88 -13.20 -20.50
N ALA A 357 -35.94 -13.81 -21.04
CA ALA A 357 -36.41 -15.12 -20.56
C ALA A 357 -35.33 -16.21 -20.66
N ALA A 358 -34.45 -16.13 -21.66
CA ALA A 358 -33.35 -17.08 -21.82
C ALA A 358 -32.29 -16.93 -20.70
N ASP A 359 -32.02 -15.70 -20.24
CA ASP A 359 -31.08 -15.48 -19.12
C ASP A 359 -31.63 -16.10 -17.84
N PHE A 360 -32.93 -15.93 -17.55
CA PHE A 360 -33.57 -16.54 -16.38
C PHE A 360 -33.62 -18.07 -16.47
N ALA A 361 -33.95 -18.62 -17.63
CA ALA A 361 -33.96 -20.08 -17.84
C ALA A 361 -32.57 -20.69 -17.63
N ALA A 362 -31.52 -20.04 -18.11
CA ALA A 362 -30.14 -20.51 -17.93
C ALA A 362 -29.68 -20.47 -16.47
N VAL A 363 -30.09 -19.46 -15.71
CA VAL A 363 -29.83 -19.37 -14.26
C VAL A 363 -30.53 -20.51 -13.52
N ALA A 364 -31.82 -20.75 -13.81
CA ALA A 364 -32.58 -21.84 -13.20
C ALA A 364 -31.97 -23.22 -13.51
N ALA A 365 -31.57 -23.45 -14.76
CA ALA A 365 -30.90 -24.68 -15.16
C ALA A 365 -29.56 -24.88 -14.42
N ALA A 366 -28.81 -23.80 -14.19
CA ALA A 366 -27.55 -23.86 -13.43
C ALA A 366 -27.80 -24.19 -11.95
N GLU A 367 -28.86 -23.65 -11.35
CA GLU A 367 -29.27 -23.95 -9.98
C GLU A 367 -29.66 -25.43 -9.81
N GLU A 368 -30.43 -25.98 -10.76
CA GLU A 368 -30.82 -27.38 -10.77
C GLU A 368 -29.60 -28.32 -10.91
N GLU A 369 -28.71 -28.01 -11.85
CA GLU A 369 -27.50 -28.83 -12.06
C GLU A 369 -26.55 -28.76 -10.86
N LEU A 370 -26.41 -27.59 -10.22
CA LEU A 370 -25.63 -27.48 -8.99
C LEU A 370 -26.25 -28.36 -7.90
N ALA A 371 -27.57 -28.28 -7.69
CA ALA A 371 -28.25 -29.08 -6.67
C ALA A 371 -28.02 -30.58 -6.88
N ARG A 372 -27.99 -31.03 -8.14
CA ARG A 372 -27.70 -32.42 -8.50
C ARG A 372 -26.25 -32.83 -8.19
N ARG A 373 -25.27 -31.97 -8.47
CA ARG A 373 -23.83 -32.29 -8.32
C ARG A 373 -23.27 -32.05 -6.92
N LEU A 374 -23.82 -31.08 -6.20
CA LEU A 374 -23.26 -30.58 -4.95
C LEU A 374 -22.98 -31.70 -3.93
N PRO A 375 -23.89 -32.66 -3.63
CA PRO A 375 -23.60 -33.72 -2.67
C PRO A 375 -22.34 -34.53 -3.02
N GLY A 376 -22.18 -34.89 -4.30
CA GLY A 376 -21.00 -35.58 -4.80
C GLY A 376 -19.74 -34.72 -4.74
N TRP A 377 -19.85 -33.45 -5.12
CA TRP A 377 -18.73 -32.51 -5.04
C TRP A 377 -18.25 -32.24 -3.62
N LEU A 378 -19.15 -32.22 -2.64
CA LEU A 378 -18.78 -32.11 -1.22
C LEU A 378 -18.05 -33.38 -0.75
N ALA A 379 -18.58 -34.57 -1.10
CA ALA A 379 -17.97 -35.84 -0.72
C ALA A 379 -16.55 -36.03 -1.29
N HIS A 380 -16.28 -35.51 -2.51
CA HIS A 380 -14.97 -35.60 -3.17
C HIS A 380 -14.10 -34.35 -2.98
N GLY A 381 -14.55 -33.38 -2.17
CA GLY A 381 -13.83 -32.14 -1.92
C GLY A 381 -13.53 -31.32 -3.18
N ILE A 382 -14.47 -31.25 -4.13
CA ILE A 382 -14.38 -30.38 -5.32
C ILE A 382 -14.74 -28.93 -4.96
N ILE A 383 -15.73 -28.76 -4.08
CA ILE A 383 -16.16 -27.46 -3.55
C ILE A 383 -15.77 -27.34 -2.08
N PRO A 384 -15.39 -26.14 -1.59
CA PRO A 384 -15.18 -25.90 -0.18
C PRO A 384 -16.46 -25.96 0.65
N ASP A 385 -16.35 -26.56 1.83
CA ASP A 385 -17.42 -26.66 2.83
C ASP A 385 -16.96 -26.27 4.23
N GLU A 386 -15.75 -25.73 4.34
CA GLU A 386 -15.19 -25.26 5.58
C GLU A 386 -16.03 -24.07 6.09
N GLU A 387 -16.28 -24.03 7.40
CA GLU A 387 -16.97 -22.93 8.04
C GLU A 387 -16.09 -21.67 8.05
N ILE A 388 -16.72 -20.51 7.94
CA ILE A 388 -16.06 -19.22 8.08
C ILE A 388 -15.94 -18.95 9.59
N PRO A 389 -14.71 -18.95 10.17
CA PRO A 389 -14.55 -18.74 11.60
C PRO A 389 -14.93 -17.32 11.98
N THR A 390 -15.43 -17.10 13.20
CA THR A 390 -15.62 -15.74 13.73
C THR A 390 -14.27 -15.03 13.87
N GLY A 391 -14.13 -13.87 13.23
CA GLY A 391 -12.89 -13.09 13.19
C GLY A 391 -13.15 -11.61 12.93
N ASN A 392 -12.10 -10.81 12.79
CA ASN A 392 -12.22 -9.36 12.62
C ASN A 392 -12.86 -8.99 11.26
N LYS A 393 -12.43 -9.66 10.19
CA LYS A 393 -12.92 -9.55 8.81
C LYS A 393 -13.96 -10.62 8.50
N THR A 394 -13.73 -11.85 8.94
CA THR A 394 -14.63 -12.99 8.64
C THR A 394 -16.00 -12.91 9.33
N SER A 395 -16.17 -12.06 10.36
CA SER A 395 -17.50 -11.76 10.93
C SER A 395 -18.42 -10.98 9.97
N GLU A 396 -17.86 -10.25 9.01
CA GLU A 396 -18.63 -9.42 8.06
C GLU A 396 -19.60 -10.26 7.22
N PRO A 397 -19.18 -11.35 6.55
CA PRO A 397 -20.10 -12.22 5.82
C PRO A 397 -21.09 -12.96 6.74
N GLN A 398 -20.66 -13.38 7.93
CA GLN A 398 -21.53 -14.08 8.90
C GLN A 398 -22.74 -13.24 9.36
N ARG A 399 -22.57 -11.92 9.48
CA ARG A 399 -23.69 -10.99 9.81
C ARG A 399 -24.81 -11.03 8.78
N TYR A 400 -24.56 -11.55 7.58
CA TYR A 400 -25.52 -11.67 6.49
C TYR A 400 -25.78 -13.13 6.09
N GLY A 401 -25.58 -14.08 7.01
CA GLY A 401 -25.94 -15.49 6.82
C GLY A 401 -24.99 -16.29 5.92
N MET A 402 -23.86 -15.72 5.50
CA MET A 402 -22.80 -16.44 4.79
C MET A 402 -21.87 -17.05 5.83
N THR A 403 -22.02 -18.35 6.09
CA THR A 403 -21.35 -19.07 7.20
C THR A 403 -20.29 -20.05 6.72
N ARG A 404 -20.27 -20.37 5.43
CA ARG A 404 -19.30 -21.27 4.79
C ARG A 404 -18.68 -20.59 3.58
N TRP A 405 -17.46 -20.96 3.21
CA TRP A 405 -16.73 -20.29 2.12
C TRP A 405 -17.44 -20.37 0.77
N ARG A 406 -18.20 -21.44 0.51
CA ARG A 406 -19.06 -21.56 -0.67
C ARG A 406 -20.21 -20.55 -0.75
N ASP A 407 -20.66 -20.00 0.38
CA ASP A 407 -21.81 -19.08 0.44
C ASP A 407 -21.50 -17.71 -0.19
N LEU A 408 -20.21 -17.42 -0.39
CA LEU A 408 -19.71 -16.22 -1.04
C LEU A 408 -19.92 -16.23 -2.57
N PHE A 409 -20.41 -17.32 -3.13
CA PHE A 409 -20.68 -17.50 -4.56
C PHE A 409 -22.18 -17.71 -4.81
N SER A 410 -22.69 -17.23 -5.94
CA SER A 410 -24.05 -17.58 -6.37
C SER A 410 -24.09 -19.05 -6.82
N PRO A 411 -25.26 -19.70 -6.89
CA PRO A 411 -25.35 -21.06 -7.39
C PRO A 411 -24.69 -21.27 -8.76
N ARG A 412 -24.93 -20.36 -9.72
CA ARG A 412 -24.31 -20.46 -11.06
C ARG A 412 -22.80 -20.21 -11.03
N GLN A 413 -22.31 -19.27 -10.23
CA GLN A 413 -20.87 -19.07 -10.01
C GLN A 413 -20.23 -20.33 -9.40
N LEU A 414 -20.87 -20.92 -8.41
CA LEU A 414 -20.38 -22.11 -7.71
C LEU A 414 -20.38 -23.34 -8.61
N LEU A 415 -21.40 -23.51 -9.47
CA LEU A 415 -21.41 -24.53 -10.53
C LEU A 415 -20.21 -24.36 -11.46
N ALA A 416 -19.98 -23.14 -11.93
CA ALA A 416 -18.91 -22.83 -12.86
C ALA A 416 -17.52 -23.13 -12.25
N LEU A 417 -17.31 -22.75 -10.99
CA LEU A 417 -16.09 -23.03 -10.25
C LEU A 417 -15.90 -24.52 -9.97
N GLY A 418 -16.95 -25.21 -9.53
CA GLY A 418 -16.92 -26.66 -9.27
C GLY A 418 -16.57 -27.47 -10.53
N MET A 419 -17.18 -27.14 -11.67
CA MET A 419 -16.82 -27.76 -12.96
C MET A 419 -15.39 -27.44 -13.38
N THR A 420 -14.91 -26.21 -13.12
CA THR A 420 -13.52 -25.83 -13.43
C THR A 420 -12.53 -26.64 -12.61
N VAL A 421 -12.78 -26.82 -11.30
CA VAL A 421 -11.92 -27.64 -10.42
C VAL A 421 -11.97 -29.12 -10.82
N GLU A 422 -13.14 -29.65 -11.17
CA GLU A 422 -13.31 -31.01 -11.67
C GLU A 422 -12.47 -31.25 -12.93
N VAL A 423 -12.59 -30.39 -13.95
CA VAL A 423 -11.79 -30.47 -15.18
C VAL A 423 -10.29 -30.29 -14.91
N LEU A 424 -9.91 -29.36 -14.03
CA LEU A 424 -8.51 -29.15 -13.67
C LEU A 424 -7.89 -30.41 -13.04
N ARG A 425 -8.64 -31.14 -12.21
CA ARG A 425 -8.20 -32.42 -11.62
C ARG A 425 -8.09 -33.53 -12.65
N GLU A 426 -8.99 -33.59 -13.61
CA GLU A 426 -8.88 -34.53 -14.74
C GLU A 426 -7.61 -34.25 -15.56
N LEU A 427 -7.37 -32.97 -15.90
CA LEU A 427 -6.18 -32.54 -16.63
C LEU A 427 -4.89 -32.76 -15.86
N ALA A 428 -4.90 -32.70 -14.52
CA ALA A 428 -3.72 -32.92 -13.71
C ALA A 428 -3.02 -34.25 -14.02
N ALA A 429 -3.79 -35.32 -14.23
CA ALA A 429 -3.25 -36.64 -14.57
C ALA A 429 -2.65 -36.72 -15.99
N GLU A 430 -3.19 -35.92 -16.93
CA GLU A 430 -2.66 -35.81 -18.29
C GLU A 430 -1.37 -34.98 -18.31
N ILE A 431 -1.39 -33.82 -17.65
CA ILE A 431 -0.22 -32.92 -17.48
C ILE A 431 0.95 -33.70 -16.86
N GLN A 432 0.69 -34.46 -15.79
CA GLN A 432 1.73 -35.24 -15.11
C GLN A 432 2.35 -36.35 -15.98
N ARG A 433 1.61 -36.83 -16.99
CA ARG A 433 2.06 -37.87 -17.91
C ARG A 433 2.89 -37.30 -19.05
N GLU A 434 2.54 -36.10 -19.52
CA GLU A 434 3.19 -35.47 -20.67
C GLU A 434 4.39 -34.61 -20.30
N LEU A 435 4.40 -33.98 -19.12
CA LEU A 435 5.46 -33.06 -18.70
C LEU A 435 6.36 -33.68 -17.62
N PRO A 436 7.64 -33.29 -17.55
CA PRO A 436 8.50 -33.58 -16.41
C PRO A 436 7.86 -33.15 -15.09
N ALA A 437 8.08 -33.89 -14.01
CA ALA A 437 7.36 -33.71 -12.74
C ALA A 437 7.38 -32.26 -12.22
N ASP A 438 8.53 -31.57 -12.26
CA ASP A 438 8.62 -30.19 -11.80
C ASP A 438 7.90 -29.20 -12.73
N GLN A 439 7.93 -29.43 -14.06
CA GLN A 439 7.19 -28.60 -15.02
C GLN A 439 5.68 -28.83 -14.87
N ALA A 440 5.24 -30.08 -14.72
CA ALA A 440 3.85 -30.43 -14.44
C ALA A 440 3.36 -29.71 -13.17
N ARG A 441 4.15 -29.74 -12.09
CA ARG A 441 3.86 -29.02 -10.83
C ARG A 441 3.69 -27.52 -11.06
N ALA A 442 4.61 -26.91 -11.81
CA ALA A 442 4.55 -25.48 -12.11
C ALA A 442 3.32 -25.11 -12.96
N VAL A 443 3.08 -25.82 -14.08
CA VAL A 443 1.92 -25.59 -14.95
C VAL A 443 0.62 -25.70 -14.15
N ARG A 444 0.46 -26.77 -13.36
CA ARG A 444 -0.73 -26.96 -12.52
C ARG A 444 -0.91 -25.84 -11.49
N THR A 445 0.18 -25.32 -10.91
CA THR A 445 0.14 -24.17 -9.99
C THR A 445 -0.37 -22.91 -10.70
N TYR A 446 0.12 -22.61 -11.91
CA TYR A 446 -0.35 -21.45 -12.66
C TYR A 446 -1.80 -21.58 -13.14
N LEU A 447 -2.25 -22.78 -13.51
CA LEU A 447 -3.66 -23.03 -13.82
C LEU A 447 -4.55 -22.82 -12.59
N ALA A 448 -4.10 -23.23 -11.40
CA ALA A 448 -4.81 -22.94 -10.16
C ALA A 448 -4.89 -21.43 -9.86
N PHE A 449 -3.84 -20.66 -10.13
CA PHE A 449 -3.89 -19.20 -10.01
C PHE A 449 -4.86 -18.53 -10.99
N ALA A 450 -5.09 -19.12 -12.17
CA ALA A 450 -6.15 -18.65 -13.05
C ALA A 450 -7.53 -18.87 -12.40
N VAL A 451 -7.74 -19.99 -11.70
CA VAL A 451 -8.95 -20.21 -10.89
C VAL A 451 -9.05 -19.17 -9.77
N ASP A 452 -7.99 -18.91 -9.00
CA ASP A 452 -8.01 -17.90 -7.94
C ASP A 452 -8.31 -16.49 -8.46
N LYS A 453 -7.79 -16.16 -9.65
CA LYS A 453 -8.13 -14.91 -10.31
C LYS A 453 -9.63 -14.83 -10.63
N ILE A 454 -10.26 -15.92 -11.05
CA ILE A 454 -11.72 -15.99 -11.20
C ILE A 454 -12.43 -15.87 -9.85
N LEU A 455 -11.97 -16.55 -8.80
CA LEU A 455 -12.56 -16.40 -7.46
C LEU A 455 -12.59 -14.93 -7.04
N ASN A 456 -11.49 -14.22 -7.24
CA ASN A 456 -11.38 -12.82 -6.86
C ASN A 456 -12.29 -11.91 -7.72
N TYR A 457 -12.46 -12.17 -9.01
CA TYR A 457 -13.23 -11.33 -9.94
C TYR A 457 -14.66 -11.82 -10.23
N ASN A 458 -15.08 -12.94 -9.66
CA ASN A 458 -16.38 -13.54 -9.93
C ASN A 458 -17.01 -14.20 -8.68
N SER A 459 -17.07 -13.44 -7.59
CA SER A 459 -17.82 -13.82 -6.38
C SER A 459 -19.01 -12.89 -6.17
N ARG A 460 -19.86 -13.17 -5.18
CA ARG A 460 -20.93 -12.24 -4.74
C ARG A 460 -20.39 -11.01 -4.01
N MET A 461 -19.06 -10.88 -3.90
CA MET A 461 -18.35 -9.73 -3.37
C MET A 461 -17.65 -8.91 -4.48
N SER A 462 -17.73 -9.33 -5.74
CA SER A 462 -17.23 -8.58 -6.89
C SER A 462 -18.28 -7.55 -7.34
N VAL A 463 -17.89 -6.27 -7.47
CA VAL A 463 -18.84 -5.18 -7.78
C VAL A 463 -18.64 -4.61 -9.16
N TRP A 464 -19.69 -4.06 -9.74
CA TRP A 464 -19.59 -3.31 -10.99
C TRP A 464 -18.97 -1.91 -10.75
N HIS A 465 -18.03 -1.51 -11.60
CA HIS A 465 -17.34 -0.21 -11.55
C HIS A 465 -17.78 0.68 -12.73
N PRO A 466 -18.79 1.56 -12.55
CA PRO A 466 -19.44 2.26 -13.67
C PRO A 466 -18.55 3.25 -14.43
N LEU A 467 -17.51 3.78 -13.79
CA LEU A 467 -16.56 4.69 -14.46
C LEU A 467 -15.62 3.97 -15.43
N ARG A 468 -15.41 2.66 -15.24
CA ARG A 468 -14.53 1.84 -16.09
C ARG A 468 -15.32 0.85 -16.93
N ALA A 469 -16.62 0.70 -16.66
CA ALA A 469 -17.47 -0.34 -17.21
C ALA A 469 -16.85 -1.74 -17.08
N THR A 470 -16.35 -2.08 -15.89
CA THR A 470 -15.72 -3.38 -15.58
C THR A 470 -16.12 -3.89 -14.20
N ILE A 471 -15.90 -5.17 -13.94
CA ILE A 471 -16.01 -5.76 -12.61
C ILE A 471 -14.75 -5.40 -11.80
N ALA A 472 -14.94 -4.87 -10.59
CA ALA A 472 -13.91 -4.75 -9.57
C ALA A 472 -13.86 -6.04 -8.73
N ASN A 473 -12.65 -6.41 -8.34
CA ASN A 473 -12.41 -7.66 -7.61
C ASN A 473 -12.92 -7.60 -6.16
N THR A 474 -13.01 -8.77 -5.53
CA THR A 474 -13.50 -8.98 -4.16
C THR A 474 -12.70 -8.18 -3.14
N PHE A 475 -11.38 -8.14 -3.32
CA PHE A 475 -10.46 -7.42 -2.45
C PHE A 475 -10.09 -6.03 -2.99
N ASP A 476 -11.05 -5.36 -3.65
CA ASP A 476 -10.95 -3.91 -3.94
C ASP A 476 -10.76 -3.08 -2.66
N ARG A 477 -11.13 -3.69 -1.52
CA ARG A 477 -10.82 -3.30 -0.15
C ARG A 477 -10.29 -4.52 0.59
N HIS A 478 -9.42 -4.32 1.57
CA HIS A 478 -8.85 -5.40 2.40
C HIS A 478 -9.90 -5.91 3.44
N ASP A 479 -11.08 -6.30 2.97
CA ASP A 479 -12.23 -6.71 3.79
C ASP A 479 -13.22 -7.61 3.01
N PHE A 480 -14.24 -8.11 3.71
CA PHE A 480 -15.38 -8.85 3.15
C PHE A 480 -16.68 -8.05 3.31
N SER A 481 -16.58 -6.72 3.18
CA SER A 481 -17.72 -5.84 3.37
C SER A 481 -18.85 -6.20 2.42
N MET A 482 -20.08 -6.23 2.96
CA MET A 482 -21.26 -6.64 2.21
C MET A 482 -21.47 -5.80 0.96
N LYS A 483 -21.52 -6.47 -0.20
CA LYS A 483 -21.87 -5.85 -1.48
C LYS A 483 -23.36 -6.11 -1.77
N TRP A 484 -24.13 -5.02 -1.85
CA TRP A 484 -25.58 -5.07 -2.03
C TRP A 484 -25.98 -5.47 -3.46
N SER A 485 -25.23 -4.97 -4.44
CA SER A 485 -25.25 -5.44 -5.81
C SER A 485 -23.88 -6.00 -6.19
N HIS A 486 -23.87 -6.99 -7.07
CA HIS A 486 -22.66 -7.70 -7.49
C HIS A 486 -22.68 -7.95 -9.00
N GLY A 487 -21.49 -8.08 -9.57
CA GLY A 487 -21.29 -8.45 -10.97
C GLY A 487 -20.81 -9.89 -11.09
N GLU A 488 -21.49 -10.67 -11.91
CA GLU A 488 -21.09 -12.02 -12.28
C GLU A 488 -20.46 -11.98 -13.68
N MET A 489 -19.21 -12.44 -13.78
CA MET A 489 -18.51 -12.62 -15.03
C MET A 489 -18.96 -13.94 -15.69
N ALA A 490 -19.33 -13.90 -16.96
CA ALA A 490 -19.60 -15.11 -17.72
C ALA A 490 -18.28 -15.88 -17.95
N LEU A 491 -18.17 -17.09 -17.38
CA LEU A 491 -16.88 -17.80 -17.31
C LEU A 491 -16.40 -18.34 -18.66
N VAL A 492 -17.33 -18.67 -19.55
CA VAL A 492 -17.07 -19.41 -20.81
C VAL A 492 -16.92 -18.53 -22.05
N VAL A 493 -17.00 -17.21 -21.88
CA VAL A 493 -16.92 -16.24 -22.98
C VAL A 493 -15.48 -16.09 -23.46
N ALA A 494 -15.28 -16.23 -24.78
CA ALA A 494 -13.96 -16.11 -25.39
C ALA A 494 -13.32 -14.74 -25.11
N GLY A 495 -12.07 -14.75 -24.63
CA GLY A 495 -11.32 -13.53 -24.26
C GLY A 495 -11.84 -12.82 -23.00
N LYS A 496 -12.77 -13.43 -22.26
CA LYS A 496 -13.25 -13.03 -20.93
C LYS A 496 -13.23 -14.26 -20.02
N GLY A 497 -13.76 -14.16 -18.80
CA GLY A 497 -13.86 -15.31 -17.90
C GLY A 497 -12.52 -16.03 -17.73
N LEU A 498 -12.55 -17.36 -17.87
CA LEU A 498 -11.38 -18.21 -17.66
C LEU A 498 -10.26 -17.95 -18.69
N ASP A 499 -10.63 -17.69 -19.96
CA ASP A 499 -9.64 -17.33 -21.00
C ASP A 499 -8.86 -16.07 -20.62
N TRP A 500 -9.56 -15.04 -20.13
CA TRP A 500 -8.90 -13.83 -19.63
C TRP A 500 -7.98 -14.13 -18.45
N ALA A 501 -8.42 -14.95 -17.49
CA ALA A 501 -7.60 -15.28 -16.33
C ALA A 501 -6.32 -16.03 -16.73
N ILE A 502 -6.42 -17.00 -17.66
CA ILE A 502 -5.26 -17.72 -18.20
C ILE A 502 -4.30 -16.77 -18.91
N VAL A 503 -4.79 -15.92 -19.82
CA VAL A 503 -3.93 -14.95 -20.52
C VAL A 503 -3.22 -14.02 -19.55
N GLN A 504 -3.91 -13.55 -18.51
CA GLN A 504 -3.31 -12.69 -17.48
C GLN A 504 -2.24 -13.41 -16.66
N VAL A 505 -2.42 -14.69 -16.34
CA VAL A 505 -1.42 -15.50 -15.65
C VAL A 505 -0.21 -15.75 -16.54
N VAL A 506 -0.42 -16.09 -17.82
CA VAL A 506 0.66 -16.29 -18.80
C VAL A 506 1.47 -15.01 -18.99
N ASP A 507 0.81 -13.86 -19.14
CA ASP A 507 1.49 -12.57 -19.28
C ASP A 507 2.26 -12.18 -18.02
N ALA A 508 1.68 -12.41 -16.83
CA ALA A 508 2.39 -12.21 -15.58
C ALA A 508 3.61 -13.13 -15.49
N TYR A 509 3.47 -14.42 -15.78
CA TYR A 509 4.58 -15.38 -15.79
C TYR A 509 5.72 -14.94 -16.72
N LYS A 510 5.41 -14.61 -17.98
CA LYS A 510 6.42 -14.13 -18.94
C LYS A 510 7.15 -12.91 -18.42
N GLY A 511 6.42 -11.93 -17.87
CA GLY A 511 7.01 -10.75 -17.27
C GLY A 511 7.92 -11.07 -16.09
N ILE A 512 7.55 -12.01 -15.22
CA ILE A 512 8.39 -12.45 -14.09
C ILE A 512 9.62 -13.19 -14.61
N ALA A 513 9.47 -14.16 -15.52
CA ALA A 513 10.56 -14.95 -16.07
C ALA A 513 11.59 -14.08 -16.81
N LYS A 514 11.14 -13.07 -17.56
CA LYS A 514 12.01 -12.08 -18.20
C LYS A 514 12.83 -11.29 -17.18
N LEU A 515 12.20 -10.83 -16.10
CA LEU A 515 12.90 -10.10 -15.04
C LEU A 515 13.82 -11.02 -14.20
N ALA A 516 13.49 -12.30 -14.08
CA ALA A 516 14.28 -13.31 -13.38
C ALA A 516 15.45 -13.86 -14.21
N GLN A 517 15.57 -13.51 -15.50
CA GLN A 517 16.62 -14.02 -16.38
C GLN A 517 18.04 -13.87 -15.80
N PRO A 518 18.44 -12.72 -15.21
CA PRO A 518 19.79 -12.59 -14.65
C PRO A 518 20.04 -13.51 -13.46
N ALA A 519 18.98 -13.91 -12.74
CA ALA A 519 19.10 -14.89 -11.67
C ALA A 519 19.57 -16.26 -12.15
N ARG A 520 19.49 -16.54 -13.47
CA ARG A 520 19.95 -17.80 -14.10
C ARG A 520 21.47 -17.98 -14.08
N LEU A 521 22.21 -16.89 -13.88
CA LEU A 521 23.67 -16.91 -13.78
C LEU A 521 24.06 -16.68 -12.32
N PRO A 522 24.98 -17.48 -11.75
CA PRO A 522 25.47 -17.22 -10.40
C PRO A 522 26.38 -16.00 -10.39
N LEU A 523 26.43 -15.29 -9.25
CA LEU A 523 27.43 -14.22 -9.05
C LEU A 523 28.85 -14.76 -8.92
N TRP A 524 29.05 -16.04 -8.61
CA TRP A 524 30.36 -16.64 -8.39
C TRP A 524 30.50 -17.86 -9.28
N ASP A 525 31.68 -18.04 -9.89
CA ASP A 525 32.00 -19.21 -10.72
C ASP A 525 31.91 -20.48 -9.87
N ARG A 526 30.77 -21.16 -9.99
CA ARG A 526 30.56 -22.52 -9.52
C ARG A 526 30.02 -23.32 -10.68
N ASP A 527 30.77 -24.33 -11.09
CA ASP A 527 30.31 -25.28 -12.10
C ASP A 527 28.97 -25.88 -11.67
N GLY A 528 27.91 -25.63 -12.45
CA GLY A 528 26.67 -26.39 -12.39
C GLY A 528 25.61 -25.96 -11.36
N GLU A 529 25.76 -24.84 -10.65
CA GLU A 529 24.71 -24.42 -9.69
C GLU A 529 23.52 -23.74 -10.37
N SER A 530 22.33 -24.34 -10.22
CA SER A 530 21.05 -23.79 -10.69
C SER A 530 20.58 -22.65 -9.77
N PRO A 531 19.84 -21.64 -10.28
CA PRO A 531 19.25 -20.57 -9.44
C PRO A 531 18.42 -21.09 -8.27
N VAL A 532 17.84 -22.27 -8.46
CA VAL A 532 17.04 -23.00 -7.48
C VAL A 532 17.89 -23.39 -6.26
N GLU A 533 19.16 -23.74 -6.46
CA GLU A 533 20.02 -24.18 -5.35
C GLU A 533 20.40 -23.01 -4.43
N ARG A 534 20.34 -21.78 -4.96
CA ARG A 534 20.52 -20.53 -4.20
C ARG A 534 19.23 -19.98 -3.60
N LEU A 535 18.09 -20.63 -3.83
CA LEU A 535 16.77 -20.20 -3.35
C LEU A 535 16.22 -21.22 -2.35
N HIS A 536 15.91 -20.76 -1.13
CA HIS A 536 15.24 -21.59 -0.13
C HIS A 536 13.91 -20.97 0.27
N ILE A 537 12.80 -21.65 -0.04
CA ILE A 537 11.46 -21.25 0.36
C ILE A 537 10.99 -22.16 1.49
N THR A 538 10.56 -21.57 2.58
CA THR A 538 10.02 -22.25 3.76
C THR A 538 8.64 -21.71 4.11
N GLN A 539 7.79 -22.59 4.65
CA GLN A 539 6.49 -22.21 5.18
C GLN A 539 6.51 -22.46 6.69
N GLY A 540 6.39 -21.40 7.50
CA GLY A 540 6.51 -21.48 8.95
C GLY A 540 6.46 -20.12 9.65
N ASP A 541 6.32 -20.14 10.98
CA ASP A 541 6.35 -18.93 11.80
C ASP A 541 7.74 -18.27 11.75
N ALA A 542 7.78 -16.98 11.46
CA ALA A 542 9.01 -16.18 11.43
C ALA A 542 9.70 -16.09 12.81
N ALA A 543 9.01 -16.45 13.90
CA ALA A 543 9.60 -16.60 15.22
C ALA A 543 10.39 -17.92 15.40
N ASP A 544 10.29 -18.86 14.47
CA ASP A 544 11.07 -20.11 14.40
C ASP A 544 11.72 -20.25 13.01
N LEU A 545 12.99 -19.86 12.92
CA LEU A 545 13.82 -20.03 11.72
C LEU A 545 14.86 -21.13 11.95
N SER A 546 14.49 -22.22 12.64
CA SER A 546 15.39 -23.33 12.96
C SER A 546 16.07 -23.97 11.75
N THR A 547 15.48 -23.85 10.55
CA THR A 547 16.09 -24.27 9.27
C THR A 547 17.27 -23.40 8.84
N VAL A 548 17.39 -22.19 9.41
CA VAL A 548 18.46 -21.23 9.13
C VAL A 548 19.51 -21.26 10.25
N ALA A 549 20.76 -21.51 9.86
CA ALA A 549 21.88 -21.57 10.79
C ALA A 549 22.12 -20.24 11.52
N THR A 550 22.60 -20.32 12.77
CA THR A 550 22.97 -19.12 13.56
C THR A 550 24.13 -18.39 12.89
N GLY A 551 24.01 -17.06 12.78
CA GLY A 551 25.08 -16.22 12.25
C GLY A 551 25.48 -16.51 10.80
N SER A 552 24.57 -17.02 9.96
CA SER A 552 24.84 -17.36 8.56
C SER A 552 24.42 -16.28 7.56
N VAL A 553 23.51 -15.39 7.94
CA VAL A 553 22.87 -14.42 7.02
C VAL A 553 23.59 -13.07 7.03
N HIS A 554 23.86 -12.50 5.84
CA HIS A 554 24.50 -11.20 5.70
C HIS A 554 23.50 -10.05 5.84
N LEU A 555 22.32 -10.22 5.24
CA LEU A 555 21.22 -9.26 5.30
C LEU A 555 19.92 -9.96 5.67
N VAL A 556 19.26 -9.47 6.72
CA VAL A 556 17.82 -9.70 6.90
C VAL A 556 17.10 -8.46 6.39
N CYS A 557 16.30 -8.58 5.33
CA CYS A 557 15.48 -7.50 4.81
C CYS A 557 14.02 -7.88 4.99
N ILE A 558 13.27 -7.12 5.78
CA ILE A 558 11.95 -7.52 6.26
C ILE A 558 10.92 -6.40 6.08
N ASP A 559 9.73 -6.75 5.59
CA ASP A 559 8.51 -5.93 5.62
C ASP A 559 7.48 -6.62 6.52
N PRO A 560 7.54 -6.40 7.85
CA PRO A 560 6.72 -7.15 8.79
C PRO A 560 5.24 -6.73 8.71
N PRO A 561 4.30 -7.60 9.13
CA PRO A 561 2.89 -7.24 9.25
C PRO A 561 2.67 -6.02 10.16
N TYR A 562 1.71 -5.17 9.80
CA TYR A 562 1.45 -3.91 10.51
C TYR A 562 0.19 -4.00 11.37
N TYR A 563 0.36 -4.30 12.66
CA TYR A 563 -0.73 -4.21 13.65
C TYR A 563 -2.03 -4.85 13.13
N ASP A 564 -3.13 -4.09 13.03
CA ASP A 564 -4.43 -4.56 12.56
C ASP A 564 -4.78 -4.13 11.12
N ASN A 565 -3.80 -3.58 10.39
CA ASN A 565 -4.00 -3.00 9.06
C ASN A 565 -4.54 -4.04 8.06
N VAL A 566 -4.01 -5.26 8.10
CA VAL A 566 -4.46 -6.40 7.31
C VAL A 566 -4.49 -7.64 8.21
N GLN A 567 -5.52 -8.46 8.06
CA GLN A 567 -5.65 -9.76 8.74
C GLN A 567 -5.44 -10.84 7.67
N TYR A 568 -4.19 -11.17 7.37
CA TYR A 568 -3.81 -11.94 6.18
C TYR A 568 -4.39 -13.35 6.23
N SER A 569 -4.29 -14.04 7.37
CA SER A 569 -4.82 -15.40 7.53
C SER A 569 -6.35 -15.44 7.42
N GLU A 570 -7.06 -14.43 7.92
CA GLU A 570 -8.53 -14.33 7.74
C GLU A 570 -8.95 -14.09 6.28
N LEU A 571 -8.23 -13.22 5.55
CA LEU A 571 -8.56 -12.90 4.16
C LEU A 571 -8.12 -14.00 3.18
N SER A 572 -6.95 -14.60 3.42
CA SER A 572 -6.37 -15.65 2.57
C SER A 572 -7.11 -16.97 2.61
N ASP A 573 -7.89 -17.25 3.66
CA ASP A 573 -8.73 -18.45 3.73
C ASP A 573 -9.69 -18.55 2.53
N PHE A 574 -10.11 -17.41 1.97
CA PHE A 574 -10.89 -17.33 0.74
C PHE A 574 -10.22 -18.05 -0.44
N PHE A 575 -8.88 -18.01 -0.53
CA PHE A 575 -8.11 -18.73 -1.55
C PHE A 575 -7.63 -20.09 -1.04
N TYR A 576 -7.24 -20.18 0.23
CA TYR A 576 -6.69 -21.38 0.85
C TYR A 576 -7.56 -22.61 0.61
N VAL A 577 -8.87 -22.49 0.86
CA VAL A 577 -9.80 -23.61 0.73
C VAL A 577 -9.93 -24.11 -0.72
N TRP A 578 -9.72 -23.25 -1.71
CA TRP A 578 -9.72 -23.63 -3.11
C TRP A 578 -8.36 -24.17 -3.55
N LEU A 579 -7.26 -23.53 -3.16
CA LEU A 579 -5.91 -24.01 -3.42
C LEU A 579 -5.67 -25.40 -2.83
N LYS A 580 -6.20 -25.68 -1.64
CA LYS A 580 -6.21 -27.03 -1.04
C LYS A 580 -6.80 -28.09 -1.97
N ARG A 581 -7.75 -27.71 -2.84
CA ARG A 581 -8.45 -28.62 -3.76
C ARG A 581 -7.81 -28.71 -5.15
N THR A 582 -7.03 -27.70 -5.55
CA THR A 582 -6.42 -27.60 -6.88
C THR A 582 -4.93 -27.95 -6.88
N VAL A 583 -4.20 -27.60 -5.81
CA VAL A 583 -2.75 -27.83 -5.66
C VAL A 583 -2.37 -28.46 -4.32
N GLY A 584 -3.32 -28.80 -3.45
CA GLY A 584 -3.03 -29.42 -2.15
C GLY A 584 -2.23 -30.72 -2.26
N ASP A 585 -2.37 -31.47 -3.36
CA ASP A 585 -1.55 -32.65 -3.65
C ASP A 585 -0.10 -32.31 -4.05
N LEU A 586 0.14 -31.11 -4.57
CA LEU A 586 1.48 -30.61 -4.93
C LEU A 586 2.24 -30.01 -3.74
N TYR A 587 1.52 -29.60 -2.70
CA TYR A 587 2.04 -28.96 -1.50
C TYR A 587 1.36 -29.54 -0.24
N PRO A 588 1.42 -30.86 -0.02
CA PRO A 588 0.65 -31.53 1.04
C PRO A 588 0.97 -30.97 2.43
N ASP A 589 2.21 -30.51 2.64
CA ASP A 589 2.67 -29.97 3.93
C ASP A 589 2.06 -28.60 4.24
N TRP A 590 1.81 -27.78 3.23
CA TRP A 590 1.24 -26.44 3.40
C TRP A 590 -0.29 -26.46 3.56
N PHE A 591 -0.94 -27.54 3.11
CA PHE A 591 -2.41 -27.68 3.12
C PHE A 591 -2.92 -28.76 4.11
N ARG A 592 -2.14 -29.09 5.15
CA ARG A 592 -2.52 -30.06 6.20
C ARG A 592 -3.67 -29.56 7.08
N ALA A 593 -3.67 -28.28 7.43
CA ALA A 593 -4.67 -27.68 8.31
C ALA A 593 -6.03 -27.53 7.62
N GLU A 594 -7.09 -27.31 8.40
CA GLU A 594 -8.42 -27.01 7.84
C GLU A 594 -8.45 -25.60 7.22
N LEU A 595 -7.83 -24.63 7.89
CA LEU A 595 -7.68 -23.23 7.49
C LEU A 595 -6.26 -22.74 7.82
N THR A 596 -5.90 -21.53 7.36
CA THR A 596 -4.58 -20.94 7.64
C THR A 596 -4.37 -20.68 9.14
N ASP A 597 -3.11 -20.53 9.56
CA ASP A 597 -2.77 -20.26 10.96
C ASP A 597 -3.08 -18.79 11.34
N LYS A 598 -4.04 -18.58 12.25
CA LYS A 598 -4.33 -17.25 12.83
C LYS A 598 -3.66 -17.05 14.19
N ASP A 599 -3.14 -18.12 14.78
CA ASP A 599 -2.62 -18.10 16.13
C ASP A 599 -1.19 -17.61 16.20
N ASP A 600 -0.36 -18.00 15.25
CA ASP A 600 1.03 -17.56 15.13
C ASP A 600 1.18 -16.31 14.23
N GLU A 601 0.10 -15.88 13.56
CA GLU A 601 0.09 -14.65 12.75
C GLU A 601 0.45 -13.42 13.60
N ALA A 602 1.49 -12.68 13.20
CA ALA A 602 1.98 -11.49 13.89
C ALA A 602 1.14 -10.24 13.57
N VAL A 603 -0.17 -10.29 13.82
CA VAL A 603 -1.11 -9.16 13.67
C VAL A 603 -1.85 -8.87 14.97
N ALA A 604 -2.20 -7.61 15.19
CA ALA A 604 -3.07 -7.22 16.28
C ALA A 604 -4.52 -7.56 15.90
N ASN A 605 -5.04 -8.69 16.39
CA ASN A 605 -6.41 -9.13 16.11
C ASN A 605 -7.28 -9.12 17.38
N PRO A 606 -8.10 -8.07 17.61
CA PRO A 606 -8.99 -8.00 18.76
C PRO A 606 -10.08 -9.08 18.81
N ALA A 607 -10.40 -9.74 17.68
CA ALA A 607 -11.40 -10.80 17.64
C ALA A 607 -10.91 -12.06 18.36
N ARG A 608 -9.60 -12.34 18.35
CA ARG A 608 -8.98 -13.47 19.07
C ARG A 608 -9.09 -13.35 20.59
N PHE A 609 -9.32 -12.14 21.10
CA PHE A 609 -9.47 -11.86 22.52
C PHE A 609 -10.90 -11.44 22.89
N ALA A 610 -11.90 -11.83 22.09
CA ALA A 610 -13.30 -11.41 22.27
C ALA A 610 -13.84 -11.68 23.68
N ASP A 611 -13.46 -12.80 24.29
CA ASP A 611 -13.91 -13.24 25.62
C ASP A 611 -13.40 -12.33 26.77
N PHE A 612 -12.40 -11.48 26.51
CA PHE A 612 -11.82 -10.56 27.50
C PHE A 612 -12.50 -9.18 27.50
N GLY A 613 -13.62 -9.03 26.80
CA GLY A 613 -14.47 -7.84 26.82
C GLY A 613 -13.70 -6.56 26.50
N ARG A 614 -13.67 -5.59 27.43
CA ARG A 614 -13.02 -4.28 27.22
C ARG A 614 -11.50 -4.38 27.03
N LYS A 615 -10.84 -5.42 27.54
CA LYS A 615 -9.36 -5.58 27.47
C LYS A 615 -8.88 -6.18 26.15
N ARG A 616 -9.77 -6.63 25.26
CA ARG A 616 -9.41 -7.36 24.04
C ARG A 616 -8.41 -6.62 23.13
N ARG A 617 -8.53 -5.29 23.03
CA ARG A 617 -7.62 -4.47 22.20
C ARG A 617 -6.22 -4.39 22.80
N ASP A 618 -6.13 -4.22 24.12
CA ASP A 618 -4.85 -4.17 24.82
C ASP A 618 -4.12 -5.52 24.74
N LEU A 619 -4.85 -6.62 24.90
CA LEU A 619 -4.31 -7.97 24.77
C LEU A 619 -3.85 -8.28 23.35
N ALA A 620 -4.63 -7.87 22.33
CA ALA A 620 -4.23 -8.02 20.93
C ALA A 620 -2.94 -7.27 20.60
N ARG A 621 -2.78 -6.05 21.13
CA ARG A 621 -1.53 -5.29 21.01
C ARG A 621 -0.37 -6.01 21.71
N GLN A 622 -0.56 -6.51 22.92
CA GLN A 622 0.49 -7.23 23.66
C GLN A 622 0.90 -8.54 22.98
N ASP A 623 -0.05 -9.26 22.37
CA ASP A 623 0.24 -10.46 21.57
C ASP A 623 1.10 -10.12 20.35
N TYR A 624 0.69 -9.09 19.60
CA TYR A 624 1.46 -8.57 18.46
C TYR A 624 2.89 -8.15 18.88
N GLU A 625 3.02 -7.35 19.94
CA GLU A 625 4.32 -6.90 20.47
C GLU A 625 5.23 -8.10 20.81
N ARG A 626 4.68 -9.12 21.48
CA ARG A 626 5.42 -10.33 21.85
C ARG A 626 5.89 -11.11 20.63
N LYS A 627 5.03 -11.28 19.62
CA LYS A 627 5.38 -12.00 18.38
C LYS A 627 6.42 -11.25 17.57
N MET A 628 6.26 -9.94 17.38
CA MET A 628 7.27 -9.10 16.72
C MET A 628 8.63 -9.17 17.43
N ALA A 629 8.64 -9.14 18.77
CA ALA A 629 9.87 -9.33 19.53
C ALA A 629 10.46 -10.75 19.40
N ALA A 630 9.65 -11.78 19.16
CA ALA A 630 10.14 -13.13 18.88
C ALA A 630 10.77 -13.22 17.48
N ILE A 631 10.10 -12.66 16.47
CA ILE A 631 10.62 -12.56 15.10
C ILE A 631 11.98 -11.85 15.10
N PHE A 632 12.09 -10.66 15.72
CA PHE A 632 13.37 -9.95 15.74
C PHE A 632 14.46 -10.67 16.54
N ARG A 633 14.12 -11.41 17.60
CA ARG A 633 15.12 -12.26 18.29
C ARG A 633 15.67 -13.33 17.36
N GLU A 634 14.82 -13.90 16.53
CA GLU A 634 15.24 -14.91 15.57
C GLU A 634 16.03 -14.31 14.40
N CYS A 635 15.62 -13.16 13.88
CA CYS A 635 16.44 -12.36 12.97
C CYS A 635 17.82 -12.07 13.56
N HIS A 636 17.88 -11.70 14.84
CA HIS A 636 19.15 -11.47 15.54
C HIS A 636 19.98 -12.75 15.63
N ARG A 637 19.37 -13.92 15.87
CA ARG A 637 20.10 -15.21 15.92
C ARG A 637 20.75 -15.55 14.58
N VAL A 638 19.99 -15.50 13.49
CA VAL A 638 20.45 -15.94 12.16
C VAL A 638 21.40 -14.94 11.49
N LEU A 639 21.28 -13.65 11.82
CA LEU A 639 22.14 -12.60 11.28
C LEU A 639 23.59 -12.76 11.75
N ARG A 640 24.55 -12.57 10.85
CA ARG A 640 25.98 -12.53 11.18
C ARG A 640 26.32 -11.42 12.19
N PRO A 641 27.44 -11.51 12.93
CA PRO A 641 27.91 -10.41 13.79
C PRO A 641 28.14 -9.09 13.04
N ASP A 642 28.59 -9.17 11.80
CA ASP A 642 28.84 -8.06 10.87
C ASP A 642 27.67 -7.82 9.89
N GLY A 643 26.54 -8.53 10.05
CA GLY A 643 25.38 -8.40 9.18
C GLY A 643 24.49 -7.19 9.49
N VAL A 644 23.51 -6.96 8.63
CA VAL A 644 22.51 -5.88 8.76
C VAL A 644 21.09 -6.41 8.75
N LEU A 645 20.25 -5.80 9.59
CA LEU A 645 18.80 -5.92 9.52
C LEU A 645 18.24 -4.63 8.91
N THR A 646 17.55 -4.71 7.79
CA THR A 646 16.84 -3.59 7.17
C THR A 646 15.34 -3.83 7.27
N VAL A 647 14.65 -2.99 8.04
CA VAL A 647 13.20 -3.09 8.27
C VAL A 647 12.50 -2.03 7.43
N MET A 648 11.59 -2.45 6.56
CA MET A 648 10.64 -1.55 5.92
C MET A 648 9.49 -1.32 6.90
N PHE A 649 9.25 -0.09 7.32
CA PHE A 649 8.18 0.21 8.26
C PHE A 649 7.58 1.59 8.02
N THR A 650 6.26 1.70 8.14
CA THR A 650 5.63 3.01 8.29
C THR A 650 4.34 2.95 9.09
N HIS A 651 4.17 3.93 9.98
CA HIS A 651 2.91 4.14 10.69
C HIS A 651 2.75 5.59 11.15
N LYS A 652 1.53 6.12 11.21
CA LYS A 652 1.26 7.49 11.71
C LYS A 652 1.15 7.56 13.24
N GLN A 653 0.79 6.46 13.87
CA GLN A 653 0.67 6.38 15.33
C GLN A 653 2.04 6.13 15.96
N VAL A 654 2.36 6.94 16.97
CA VAL A 654 3.62 6.88 17.73
C VAL A 654 3.73 5.56 18.45
N GLU A 655 2.62 5.05 18.93
CA GLU A 655 2.48 3.81 19.67
C GLU A 655 3.03 2.62 18.85
N ALA A 656 2.84 2.65 17.53
CA ALA A 656 3.37 1.62 16.65
C ALA A 656 4.90 1.72 16.51
N TRP A 657 5.45 2.95 16.46
CA TRP A 657 6.89 3.21 16.47
C TRP A 657 7.54 2.83 17.80
N ASP A 658 6.89 3.14 18.92
CA ASP A 658 7.32 2.78 20.27
C ASP A 658 7.44 1.25 20.39
N THR A 659 6.42 0.53 19.92
CA THR A 659 6.41 -0.94 19.88
C THR A 659 7.54 -1.52 19.04
N LEU A 660 7.68 -1.06 17.80
CA LEU A 660 8.71 -1.55 16.89
C LEU A 660 10.10 -1.29 17.46
N ALA A 661 10.34 -0.06 17.94
CA ALA A 661 11.61 0.33 18.55
C ALA A 661 11.94 -0.52 19.76
N MET A 662 10.98 -0.74 20.67
CA MET A 662 11.17 -1.60 21.83
C MET A 662 11.48 -3.04 21.43
N ALA A 663 10.77 -3.59 20.45
CA ALA A 663 11.01 -4.96 19.98
C ALA A 663 12.42 -5.12 19.38
N LEU A 664 12.88 -4.16 18.56
CA LEU A 664 14.24 -4.14 18.01
C LEU A 664 15.31 -4.02 19.10
N ILE A 665 15.14 -3.06 20.01
CA ILE A 665 16.08 -2.80 21.11
C ILE A 665 16.19 -4.00 22.05
N ALA A 666 15.05 -4.62 22.39
CA ALA A 666 14.96 -5.81 23.23
C ALA A 666 15.58 -7.05 22.57
N ALA A 667 15.44 -7.18 21.24
CA ALA A 667 16.10 -8.23 20.46
C ALA A 667 17.62 -8.03 20.34
N GLY A 668 18.17 -6.89 20.78
CA GLY A 668 19.61 -6.62 20.78
C GLY A 668 20.10 -5.78 19.60
N PHE A 669 19.19 -5.16 18.84
CA PHE A 669 19.57 -4.26 17.75
C PHE A 669 19.82 -2.83 18.24
N ARG A 670 20.66 -2.10 17.50
CA ARG A 670 20.71 -0.64 17.48
C ARG A 670 20.37 -0.16 16.07
N ILE A 671 19.71 0.99 15.98
CA ILE A 671 19.35 1.62 14.71
C ILE A 671 20.51 2.53 14.32
N GLU A 672 21.05 2.35 13.11
CA GLU A 672 22.17 3.13 12.56
C GLU A 672 21.66 4.30 11.72
N ALA A 673 20.73 4.02 10.81
CA ALA A 673 20.22 4.98 9.84
C ALA A 673 18.73 4.74 9.58
N SER A 674 18.08 5.76 9.03
CA SER A 674 16.68 5.67 8.63
C SER A 674 16.39 6.51 7.39
N TRP A 675 15.66 5.96 6.43
CA TRP A 675 15.41 6.63 5.14
C TRP A 675 13.91 6.66 4.81
N PRO A 676 13.27 7.84 4.82
CA PRO A 676 11.88 8.00 4.39
C PRO A 676 11.79 8.00 2.85
N ILE A 677 10.95 7.14 2.27
CA ILE A 677 10.79 7.00 0.82
C ILE A 677 9.32 7.02 0.48
N HIS A 678 8.88 7.88 -0.45
CA HIS A 678 7.49 7.91 -0.90
C HIS A 678 7.13 6.64 -1.70
N THR A 679 6.26 5.79 -1.17
CA THR A 679 5.90 4.51 -1.83
C THR A 679 4.45 4.43 -2.29
N GLU A 680 3.56 5.28 -1.78
CA GLU A 680 2.12 5.26 -2.11
C GLU A 680 1.76 6.14 -3.31
N SER A 681 0.71 5.77 -4.06
CA SER A 681 0.23 6.55 -5.21
C SER A 681 -0.63 7.75 -4.79
N GLU A 682 -0.47 8.88 -5.49
CA GLU A 682 -1.27 10.10 -5.27
C GLU A 682 -2.78 9.87 -5.51
N HIS A 683 -3.14 8.97 -6.43
CA HIS A 683 -4.53 8.63 -6.73
C HIS A 683 -5.19 7.81 -5.61
N SER A 684 -4.45 6.92 -4.96
CA SER A 684 -4.93 6.17 -3.78
C SER A 684 -5.21 7.10 -2.61
N LEU A 685 -4.43 8.17 -2.42
CA LEU A 685 -4.63 9.16 -1.35
C LEU A 685 -5.92 9.98 -1.51
N HIS A 686 -6.34 10.26 -2.74
CA HIS A 686 -7.62 10.95 -3.00
C HIS A 686 -8.86 10.06 -2.76
N GLN A 687 -8.73 8.74 -2.94
CA GLN A 687 -9.82 7.79 -2.72
C GLN A 687 -9.85 7.24 -1.28
N ALA A 688 -8.69 7.07 -0.65
CA ALA A 688 -8.53 6.64 0.73
C ALA A 688 -8.72 7.85 1.67
N LYS A 689 -9.98 8.20 1.93
CA LYS A 689 -10.29 8.96 3.14
C LYS A 689 -9.80 8.16 4.35
N LYS A 690 -8.80 8.71 5.06
CA LYS A 690 -8.29 8.37 6.39
C LYS A 690 -7.27 7.22 6.45
N ASN A 691 -6.04 7.58 6.85
CA ASN A 691 -5.04 6.79 7.62
C ASN A 691 -3.76 6.22 6.97
N ALA A 692 -3.59 6.08 5.64
CA ALA A 692 -2.30 5.63 5.07
C ALA A 692 -1.26 6.78 5.01
N ALA A 693 -0.01 6.55 5.43
CA ALA A 693 1.09 7.52 5.25
C ALA A 693 1.70 7.34 3.85
N ALA A 694 2.20 8.41 3.23
CA ALA A 694 2.62 8.34 1.83
C ALA A 694 4.03 7.73 1.67
N SER A 695 4.82 7.72 2.75
CA SER A 695 6.20 7.24 2.76
C SER A 695 6.37 5.94 3.56
N THR A 696 7.20 5.01 3.08
CA THR A 696 7.78 3.90 3.85
C THR A 696 9.14 4.33 4.41
N ILE A 697 9.45 4.03 5.68
CA ILE A 697 10.76 4.30 6.27
C ILE A 697 11.58 3.01 6.33
N LEU A 698 12.77 3.03 5.74
CA LEU A 698 13.76 1.96 5.90
C LEU A 698 14.55 2.21 7.18
N LEU A 699 14.46 1.33 8.17
CA LEU A 699 15.30 1.34 9.38
C LEU A 699 16.47 0.37 9.20
N VAL A 700 17.68 0.90 9.25
CA VAL A 700 18.92 0.11 9.15
C VAL A 700 19.41 -0.19 10.55
N CYS A 701 19.56 -1.47 10.86
CA CYS A 701 19.88 -1.94 12.19
C CYS A 701 21.12 -2.84 12.18
N ARG A 702 21.97 -2.66 13.19
CA ARG A 702 23.13 -3.53 13.49
C ARG A 702 22.92 -4.22 14.82
N LYS A 703 23.61 -5.35 15.03
CA LYS A 703 23.72 -5.92 16.37
C LYS A 703 24.42 -4.93 17.29
N ARG A 704 23.83 -4.68 18.46
CA ARG A 704 24.43 -3.80 19.46
C ARG A 704 25.69 -4.45 20.01
N GLN A 705 26.81 -3.75 19.95
CA GLN A 705 28.04 -4.16 20.64
C GLN A 705 27.82 -4.13 22.16
N ALA A 706 28.60 -4.89 22.94
CA ALA A 706 28.38 -5.20 24.37
C ALA A 706 27.69 -4.07 25.18
N VAL A 707 26.75 -4.47 26.04
CA VAL A 707 25.94 -3.56 26.90
C VAL A 707 26.89 -2.68 27.72
N GLY A 708 27.01 -1.40 27.33
CA GLY A 708 27.74 -0.40 28.10
C GLY A 708 26.99 -0.02 29.39
N GLU A 709 27.61 0.83 30.21
CA GLU A 709 26.92 1.38 31.38
C GLU A 709 25.65 2.15 30.95
N PRO A 710 24.55 2.06 31.72
CA PRO A 710 23.33 2.80 31.42
C PRO A 710 23.59 4.31 31.33
N VAL A 711 22.91 4.99 30.39
CA VAL A 711 23.05 6.44 30.21
C VAL A 711 21.78 7.14 30.69
N TRP A 712 21.91 8.34 31.24
CA TRP A 712 20.75 9.13 31.66
C TRP A 712 20.14 9.89 30.49
N TRP A 713 18.81 9.94 30.45
CA TRP A 713 18.06 10.69 29.44
C TRP A 713 18.48 12.17 29.37
N GLU A 714 18.76 12.77 30.53
CA GLU A 714 19.18 14.17 30.65
C GLU A 714 20.49 14.46 29.89
N ASP A 715 21.38 13.48 29.79
CA ASP A 715 22.68 13.63 29.12
C ASP A 715 22.56 13.52 27.60
N ILE A 716 21.55 12.80 27.09
CA ILE A 716 21.42 12.50 25.65
C ILE A 716 20.30 13.28 24.96
N LYS A 717 19.32 13.82 25.69
CA LYS A 717 18.17 14.53 25.08
C LYS A 717 18.59 15.70 24.18
N GLY A 718 19.69 16.39 24.51
CA GLY A 718 20.26 17.45 23.66
C GLY A 718 20.74 16.92 22.31
N ARG A 719 21.34 15.73 22.28
CA ARG A 719 21.75 15.05 21.05
C ARG A 719 20.54 14.60 20.23
N VAL A 720 19.49 14.08 20.87
CA VAL A 720 18.23 13.72 20.18
C VAL A 720 17.66 14.92 19.44
N ARG A 721 17.58 16.08 20.10
CA ARG A 721 17.06 17.32 19.47
C ARG A 721 17.85 17.70 18.23
N ARG A 722 19.17 17.78 18.39
CA ARG A 722 20.08 18.17 17.31
C ARG A 722 19.96 17.21 16.11
N VAL A 723 20.01 15.91 16.36
CA VAL A 723 19.93 14.89 15.30
C VAL A 723 18.58 14.92 14.60
N ALA A 724 17.47 15.05 15.34
CA ALA A 724 16.13 15.16 14.76
C ALA A 724 16.02 16.39 13.84
N ARG A 725 16.54 17.53 14.28
CA ARG A 725 16.51 18.79 13.53
C ARG A 725 17.39 18.75 12.29
N GLU A 726 18.64 18.27 12.40
CA GLU A 726 19.58 18.13 11.28
C GLU A 726 19.00 17.20 10.20
N ARG A 727 18.54 15.99 10.60
CA ARG A 727 17.99 15.03 9.63
C ARG A 727 16.67 15.48 9.03
N ALA A 728 15.80 16.15 9.78
CA ALA A 728 14.59 16.73 9.21
C ALA A 728 14.91 17.81 8.16
N ALA A 729 15.92 18.66 8.39
CA ALA A 729 16.35 19.63 7.40
C ALA A 729 16.89 18.95 6.12
N GLU A 730 17.70 17.89 6.27
CA GLU A 730 18.19 17.08 5.14
C GLU A 730 17.04 16.43 4.35
N PHE A 731 16.10 15.77 5.03
CA PHE A 731 14.95 15.14 4.37
C PHE A 731 14.05 16.17 3.69
N ALA A 732 13.87 17.35 4.28
CA ALA A 732 13.13 18.44 3.65
C ALA A 732 13.82 18.92 2.37
N ALA A 733 15.15 19.04 2.36
CA ALA A 733 15.92 19.39 1.17
C ALA A 733 15.84 18.31 0.07
N MET A 734 15.63 17.04 0.47
CA MET A 734 15.38 15.91 -0.44
C MET A 734 13.92 15.79 -0.89
N GLY A 735 13.05 16.75 -0.53
CA GLY A 735 11.65 16.80 -0.99
C GLY A 735 10.65 16.05 -0.11
N ILE A 736 11.02 15.64 1.11
CA ILE A 736 10.07 15.13 2.11
C ILE A 736 9.36 16.30 2.79
N GLY A 737 8.02 16.31 2.78
CA GLY A 737 7.23 17.39 3.35
C GLY A 737 5.99 16.90 4.09
N GLY A 738 5.16 17.84 4.55
CA GLY A 738 3.90 17.53 5.24
C GLY A 738 4.08 16.62 6.45
N VAL A 739 3.11 15.72 6.69
CA VAL A 739 3.12 14.77 7.81
C VAL A 739 4.34 13.83 7.78
N ASP A 740 4.81 13.44 6.59
CA ASP A 740 5.90 12.46 6.44
C ASP A 740 7.24 13.00 6.95
N LEU A 741 7.44 14.33 6.93
CA LEU A 741 8.63 14.96 7.50
C LEU A 741 8.69 14.88 9.04
N TYR A 742 7.53 14.84 9.71
CA TYR A 742 7.50 14.65 11.17
C TYR A 742 7.85 13.21 11.54
N ILE A 743 7.34 12.25 10.75
CA ILE A 743 7.57 10.81 10.97
C ILE A 743 9.02 10.45 10.62
N SER A 744 9.63 11.10 9.62
CA SER A 744 11.01 10.83 9.22
C SER A 744 12.05 11.13 10.31
N ALA A 745 11.74 12.03 11.26
CA ALA A 745 12.61 12.32 12.40
C ALA A 745 12.56 11.27 13.52
N PHE A 746 11.66 10.28 13.45
CA PHE A 746 11.59 9.21 14.45
C PHE A 746 12.77 8.26 14.38
N GLY A 747 13.11 7.75 13.19
CA GLY A 747 14.28 6.89 13.00
C GLY A 747 15.59 7.50 13.55
N PRO A 748 15.91 8.77 13.23
CA PRO A 748 17.08 9.47 13.77
C PRO A 748 17.05 9.68 15.29
N ALA A 749 15.88 9.88 15.89
CA ALA A 749 15.77 9.95 17.34
C ALA A 749 15.98 8.57 18.00
N LEU A 750 15.45 7.52 17.36
CA LEU A 750 15.61 6.14 17.81
C LEU A 750 17.07 5.66 17.69
N SER A 751 17.83 6.11 16.69
CA SER A 751 19.26 5.77 16.57
C SER A 751 20.06 6.24 17.79
N VAL A 752 19.81 7.47 18.25
CA VAL A 752 20.49 8.03 19.43
C VAL A 752 20.21 7.23 20.70
N ILE A 753 18.95 6.84 20.95
CA ILE A 753 18.61 6.11 22.19
C ILE A 753 18.98 4.62 22.13
N SER A 754 18.97 4.02 20.95
CA SER A 754 19.27 2.59 20.79
C SER A 754 20.77 2.29 20.81
N GLU A 755 21.63 3.26 20.47
CA GLU A 755 23.08 3.15 20.49
C GLU A 755 23.63 2.76 21.88
N ARG A 756 23.10 3.35 22.97
CA ARG A 756 23.57 3.14 24.35
C ARG A 756 22.48 2.64 25.30
N TRP A 757 21.66 1.72 24.82
CA TRP A 757 20.60 1.13 25.64
C TRP A 757 21.17 0.22 26.77
N PRO A 758 20.65 0.29 28.01
CA PRO A 758 19.46 1.01 28.45
C PRO A 758 19.69 2.50 28.74
N VAL A 759 18.71 3.32 28.35
CA VAL A 759 18.64 4.74 28.76
C VAL A 759 17.73 4.86 29.98
N LEU A 760 18.20 5.44 31.07
CA LEU A 760 17.45 5.58 32.31
C LEU A 760 16.85 6.99 32.46
N THR A 761 15.70 7.04 33.13
CA THR A 761 15.01 8.27 33.51
C THR A 761 15.18 8.54 35.00
N SER A 762 15.01 9.79 35.42
CA SER A 762 15.00 10.16 36.84
C SER A 762 13.79 9.61 37.61
N GLU A 763 12.78 9.07 36.90
CA GLU A 763 11.66 8.39 37.52
C GLU A 763 12.07 7.02 38.04
N VAL A 764 11.60 6.67 39.24
CA VAL A 764 11.81 5.35 39.84
C VAL A 764 10.55 4.49 39.73
N ASP A 765 10.73 3.18 39.54
CA ASP A 765 9.65 2.21 39.64
C ASP A 765 9.18 2.11 41.11
N PRO A 766 7.89 2.34 41.41
CA PRO A 766 7.36 2.32 42.77
C PRO A 766 7.51 0.97 43.48
N LYS A 767 7.66 -0.13 42.74
CA LYS A 767 7.78 -1.50 43.26
C LYS A 767 9.23 -1.91 43.48
N THR A 768 10.14 -1.52 42.59
CA THR A 768 11.55 -1.94 42.66
C THR A 768 12.49 -0.87 43.20
N ASN A 769 12.03 0.38 43.29
CA ASN A 769 12.82 1.57 43.65
C ASN A 769 14.05 1.78 42.76
N GLN A 770 14.03 1.24 41.53
CA GLN A 770 15.08 1.39 40.53
C GLN A 770 14.67 2.43 39.47
N PRO A 771 15.62 3.14 38.84
CA PRO A 771 15.33 4.03 37.73
C PRO A 771 14.63 3.30 36.59
N LYS A 772 13.57 3.90 36.03
CA LYS A 772 12.84 3.31 34.91
C LYS A 772 13.62 3.53 33.60
N PRO A 773 13.66 2.53 32.71
CA PRO A 773 14.13 2.74 31.35
C PRO A 773 13.21 3.72 30.61
N LEU A 774 13.81 4.53 29.74
CA LEU A 774 13.13 5.49 28.87
C LEU A 774 12.17 4.74 27.94
N ARG A 775 10.92 5.20 27.82
CA ARG A 775 10.06 4.73 26.72
C ARG A 775 10.41 5.48 25.43
N PRO A 776 10.63 4.80 24.29
CA PRO A 776 10.95 5.45 23.03
C PRO A 776 10.00 6.59 22.65
N GLU A 777 8.70 6.47 22.95
CA GLU A 777 7.68 7.52 22.82
C GLU A 777 8.17 8.91 23.29
N VAL A 778 8.89 8.99 24.41
CA VAL A 778 9.43 10.26 24.95
C VAL A 778 10.43 10.91 24.00
N ALA A 779 11.30 10.12 23.37
CA ALA A 779 12.26 10.60 22.38
C ALA A 779 11.59 10.97 21.05
N LEU A 780 10.55 10.23 20.65
CA LEU A 780 9.77 10.50 19.45
C LEU A 780 8.97 11.81 19.55
N ASP A 781 8.36 12.07 20.71
CA ASP A 781 7.66 13.33 20.97
C ASP A 781 8.61 14.52 20.97
N LEU A 782 9.81 14.35 21.55
CA LEU A 782 10.86 15.36 21.48
C LEU A 782 11.30 15.64 20.03
N ALA A 783 11.51 14.60 19.23
CA ALA A 783 11.85 14.74 17.82
C ALA A 783 10.77 15.49 17.03
N ARG A 784 9.49 15.15 17.25
CA ARG A 784 8.36 15.85 16.62
C ARG A 784 8.36 17.34 16.96
N ALA A 785 8.55 17.68 18.24
CA ALA A 785 8.57 19.07 18.69
C ALA A 785 9.68 19.88 17.97
N GLU A 786 10.85 19.28 17.74
CA GLU A 786 11.94 19.93 17.01
C GLU A 786 11.61 20.13 15.52
N VAL A 787 10.96 19.16 14.87
CA VAL A 787 10.52 19.31 13.47
C VAL A 787 9.48 20.43 13.36
N ILE A 788 8.53 20.52 14.30
CA ILE A 788 7.56 21.62 14.36
C ILE A 788 8.29 22.97 14.46
N GLY A 789 9.27 23.08 15.36
CA GLY A 789 10.10 24.29 15.48
C GLY A 789 10.79 24.67 14.18
N LEU A 790 11.44 23.71 13.52
CA LEU A 790 12.12 23.90 12.24
C LEU A 790 11.14 24.37 11.14
N ARG A 791 9.96 23.76 11.04
CA ARG A 791 8.94 24.14 10.04
C ARG A 791 8.40 25.53 10.28
N LYS A 792 8.12 25.87 11.54
CA LYS A 792 7.68 27.21 11.92
C LYS A 792 8.70 28.28 11.53
N GLU A 793 9.98 28.05 11.79
CA GLU A 793 11.04 28.96 11.35
C GLU A 793 11.07 29.11 9.82
N GLY A 794 10.89 28.03 9.08
CA GLY A 794 10.79 28.05 7.62
C GLY A 794 9.62 28.88 7.10
N LEU A 795 8.42 28.73 7.69
CA LEU A 795 7.24 29.55 7.35
C LEU A 795 7.45 31.03 7.65
N LEU A 796 8.36 31.35 8.57
CA LEU A 796 8.71 32.71 8.99
C LEU A 796 9.99 33.23 8.33
N LEU A 797 10.45 32.60 7.24
CA LEU A 797 11.65 33.01 6.49
C LEU A 797 12.90 33.12 7.39
N GLY A 798 13.04 32.18 8.33
CA GLY A 798 14.14 32.12 9.30
C GLY A 798 14.00 33.06 10.51
N ARG A 799 12.88 33.79 10.64
CA ARG A 799 12.66 34.71 11.77
C ARG A 799 12.13 33.97 13.00
N PRO A 800 12.76 34.09 14.17
CA PRO A 800 12.25 33.49 15.40
C PRO A 800 11.12 34.35 15.97
N VAL A 801 9.86 34.03 15.61
CA VAL A 801 8.67 34.68 16.18
C VAL A 801 7.90 33.69 17.04
N GLN A 802 7.62 34.05 18.28
CA GLN A 802 6.75 33.28 19.16
C GLN A 802 5.30 33.77 19.00
N PHE A 803 4.39 32.82 18.81
CA PHE A 803 2.94 33.06 18.79
C PHE A 803 2.33 32.40 20.03
N ASP A 804 1.04 32.64 20.26
CA ASP A 804 0.30 31.82 21.21
C ASP A 804 0.15 30.38 20.67
N PRO A 805 0.02 29.37 21.55
CA PRO A 805 -0.06 27.98 21.11
C PRO A 805 -1.20 27.66 20.14
N ALA A 806 -2.34 28.36 20.23
CA ALA A 806 -3.49 28.11 19.35
C ALA A 806 -3.21 28.58 17.92
N THR A 807 -2.55 29.73 17.77
CA THR A 807 -2.05 30.23 16.49
C THR A 807 -1.00 29.29 15.91
N ASP A 808 -0.04 28.82 16.71
CA ASP A 808 0.96 27.85 16.28
C ASP A 808 0.30 26.55 15.80
N TRP A 809 -0.71 26.07 16.53
CA TRP A 809 -1.43 24.86 16.17
C TRP A 809 -2.14 25.02 14.83
N TYR A 810 -2.82 26.14 14.60
CA TYR A 810 -3.54 26.40 13.35
C TYR A 810 -2.59 26.52 12.15
N LEU A 811 -1.45 27.21 12.32
CA LEU A 811 -0.40 27.33 11.30
C LEU A 811 0.18 25.96 10.94
N MET A 812 0.56 25.17 11.95
CA MET A 812 1.14 23.86 11.75
C MET A 812 0.13 22.86 11.18
N ALA A 813 -1.16 22.99 11.49
CA ALA A 813 -2.20 22.18 10.88
C ALA A 813 -2.29 22.45 9.37
N TRP A 814 -2.26 23.71 8.95
CA TRP A 814 -2.19 24.05 7.52
C TRP A 814 -0.92 23.53 6.86
N ASP A 815 0.23 23.68 7.51
CA ASP A 815 1.50 23.24 6.96
C ASP A 815 1.61 21.71 6.84
N ALA A 816 1.19 20.98 7.87
CA ALA A 816 1.29 19.53 7.90
C ALA A 816 0.26 18.84 6.99
N PHE A 817 -1.00 19.30 6.99
CA PHE A 817 -2.09 18.59 6.32
C PHE A 817 -2.47 19.17 4.97
N LYS A 818 -2.18 20.45 4.70
CA LYS A 818 -2.56 21.18 3.48
C LYS A 818 -4.05 20.99 3.10
N ALA A 819 -4.91 20.71 4.08
CA ALA A 819 -6.32 20.38 3.91
C ALA A 819 -7.14 20.86 5.11
N ALA A 820 -8.41 21.21 4.88
CA ALA A 820 -9.30 21.65 5.94
C ALA A 820 -9.89 20.51 6.78
N GLU A 821 -9.96 19.28 6.26
CA GLU A 821 -10.40 18.11 7.00
C GLU A 821 -9.25 17.10 7.12
N PHE A 822 -8.92 16.68 8.34
CA PHE A 822 -7.85 15.73 8.62
C PHE A 822 -8.13 14.87 9.89
N PRO A 823 -7.43 13.74 10.11
CA PRO A 823 -7.73 12.82 11.22
C PRO A 823 -7.62 13.47 12.61
N ALA A 824 -8.57 13.16 13.50
CA ALA A 824 -8.63 13.76 14.83
C ALA A 824 -7.47 13.35 15.75
N ASP A 825 -6.89 12.16 15.54
CA ASP A 825 -5.75 11.69 16.32
C ASP A 825 -4.47 12.49 16.00
N GLU A 826 -4.25 12.82 14.73
CA GLU A 826 -3.13 13.65 14.30
C GLU A 826 -3.26 15.10 14.82
N ALA A 827 -4.48 15.63 14.79
CA ALA A 827 -4.82 16.91 15.40
C ALA A 827 -4.47 16.95 16.90
N ARG A 828 -4.72 15.84 17.62
CA ARG A 828 -4.43 15.69 19.04
C ARG A 828 -2.93 15.63 19.31
N LYS A 829 -2.17 14.88 18.52
CA LYS A 829 -0.70 14.83 18.65
C LYS A 829 -0.06 16.19 18.39
N LEU A 830 -0.55 16.92 17.39
CA LEU A 830 -0.10 18.29 17.13
C LEU A 830 -0.43 19.22 18.31
N ALA A 831 -1.61 19.08 18.92
CA ALA A 831 -1.99 19.84 20.12
C ALA A 831 -1.03 19.53 21.28
N LEU A 832 -0.79 18.25 21.57
CA LEU A 832 0.12 17.82 22.64
C LEU A 832 1.54 18.35 22.44
N ALA A 833 2.04 18.34 21.20
CA ALA A 833 3.37 18.86 20.89
C ALA A 833 3.52 20.37 21.14
N LEU A 834 2.40 21.11 21.14
CA LEU A 834 2.33 22.53 21.45
C LEU A 834 1.81 22.81 22.88
N GLY A 835 1.68 21.78 23.72
CA GLY A 835 1.21 21.90 25.10
C GLY A 835 -0.29 22.16 25.24
N LEU A 836 -1.09 21.73 24.26
CA LEU A 836 -2.55 21.93 24.21
C LEU A 836 -3.32 20.61 24.29
N ASP A 837 -4.54 20.68 24.82
CA ASP A 837 -5.53 19.62 24.69
C ASP A 837 -6.46 19.89 23.49
N LEU A 838 -6.58 18.92 22.58
CA LEU A 838 -7.41 19.09 21.38
C LEU A 838 -8.88 19.39 21.71
N GLU A 839 -9.46 18.71 22.70
CA GLU A 839 -10.89 18.84 23.00
C GLU A 839 -11.18 20.12 23.78
N GLN A 840 -10.39 20.38 24.82
CA GLN A 840 -10.58 21.53 25.69
C GLN A 840 -10.14 22.82 25.00
N ASP A 841 -8.91 22.87 24.49
CA ASP A 841 -8.34 24.10 23.95
C ASP A 841 -8.79 24.33 22.52
N ILE A 842 -8.53 23.40 21.59
CA ILE A 842 -8.74 23.67 20.16
C ILE A 842 -10.23 23.59 19.74
N VAL A 843 -10.97 22.58 20.20
CA VAL A 843 -12.38 22.35 19.81
C VAL A 843 -13.33 23.25 20.59
N ARG A 844 -13.21 23.31 21.92
CA ARG A 844 -14.18 24.00 22.79
C ARG A 844 -13.85 25.46 23.04
N ARG A 845 -12.60 25.76 23.42
CA ARG A 845 -12.16 27.12 23.78
C ARG A 845 -11.94 28.00 22.56
N GLU A 846 -10.99 27.63 21.71
CA GLU A 846 -10.58 28.40 20.52
C GLU A 846 -11.54 28.19 19.34
N ARG A 847 -12.27 27.06 19.32
CA ARG A 847 -13.23 26.68 18.25
C ARG A 847 -12.63 26.74 16.85
N LEU A 848 -11.34 26.44 16.74
CA LEU A 848 -10.60 26.44 15.47
C LEU A 848 -11.01 25.27 14.58
N VAL A 849 -11.53 24.19 15.17
CA VAL A 849 -12.03 23.02 14.45
C VAL A 849 -13.38 22.52 14.98
N GLU A 850 -14.06 21.74 14.16
CA GLU A 850 -15.18 20.89 14.54
C GLU A 850 -14.78 19.42 14.43
N LYS A 851 -15.04 18.63 15.48
CA LYS A 851 -14.79 17.19 15.47
C LYS A 851 -15.95 16.42 14.83
N LYS A 852 -15.64 15.59 13.83
CA LYS A 852 -16.58 14.69 13.12
C LYS A 852 -16.12 13.24 13.23
N ALA A 853 -16.61 12.54 14.26
CA ALA A 853 -16.25 11.15 14.56
C ALA A 853 -14.72 10.91 14.64
N SER A 854 -14.08 10.49 13.54
CA SER A 854 -12.64 10.24 13.45
C SER A 854 -11.83 11.34 12.74
N THR A 855 -12.45 12.43 12.28
CA THR A 855 -11.77 13.60 11.69
C THR A 855 -12.08 14.89 12.44
N VAL A 856 -11.28 15.93 12.21
CA VAL A 856 -11.56 17.32 12.55
C VAL A 856 -11.62 18.15 11.28
N VAL A 857 -12.41 19.23 11.30
CA VAL A 857 -12.57 20.17 10.19
C VAL A 857 -12.25 21.59 10.67
N LEU A 858 -11.23 22.23 10.07
CA LEU A 858 -10.91 23.64 10.30
C LEU A 858 -12.12 24.51 10.00
N GLN A 859 -12.43 25.42 10.93
CA GLN A 859 -13.55 26.33 10.82
C GLN A 859 -13.13 27.61 10.09
N THR A 860 -13.98 28.06 9.18
CA THR A 860 -13.86 29.35 8.50
C THR A 860 -14.11 30.52 9.45
N PRO A 861 -13.63 31.74 9.14
CA PRO A 861 -13.95 32.93 9.94
C PRO A 861 -15.46 33.13 10.20
N ALA A 862 -16.30 32.93 9.18
CA ALA A 862 -17.76 33.06 9.32
C ALA A 862 -18.37 32.00 10.26
N GLU A 863 -17.86 30.77 10.24
CA GLU A 863 -18.28 29.72 11.19
C GLU A 863 -17.87 30.05 12.62
N ARG A 864 -16.65 30.58 12.82
CA ARG A 864 -16.17 31.01 14.12
C ARG A 864 -16.91 32.25 14.63
N ARG A 865 -17.40 33.14 13.75
CA ARG A 865 -18.31 34.24 14.09
C ARG A 865 -19.64 33.73 14.64
N ARG A 866 -20.27 32.76 13.96
CA ARG A 866 -21.51 32.12 14.45
C ARG A 866 -21.34 31.44 15.80
N ARG A 867 -20.10 31.08 16.15
CA ARG A 867 -19.71 30.52 17.44
C ARG A 867 -19.12 31.57 18.39
N GLY A 868 -19.28 32.87 18.14
CA GLY A 868 -18.94 33.94 19.08
C GLY A 868 -17.44 34.05 19.43
N VAL A 869 -16.54 33.68 18.52
CA VAL A 869 -15.08 33.84 18.72
C VAL A 869 -14.52 34.96 17.83
N VAL A 870 -14.93 34.98 16.57
CA VAL A 870 -14.57 36.07 15.64
C VAL A 870 -15.56 37.21 15.84
N ASP A 871 -15.04 38.39 16.19
CA ASP A 871 -15.84 39.56 16.56
C ASP A 871 -15.26 40.85 15.94
N PRO A 872 -15.95 41.44 14.93
CA PRO A 872 -15.54 42.69 14.30
C PRO A 872 -15.43 43.90 15.24
N ASP A 873 -16.13 43.86 16.38
CA ASP A 873 -16.16 44.95 17.35
C ASP A 873 -15.08 44.78 18.44
N ALA A 874 -14.36 43.66 18.47
CA ALA A 874 -13.29 43.43 19.43
C ALA A 874 -12.11 44.38 19.24
N GLU A 875 -11.62 44.94 20.35
CA GLU A 875 -10.42 45.78 20.39
C GLU A 875 -9.16 45.01 20.78
N THR A 876 -9.32 43.84 21.41
CA THR A 876 -8.23 42.96 21.85
C THR A 876 -8.57 41.51 21.56
N PHE A 877 -7.55 40.68 21.31
CA PHE A 877 -7.71 39.31 20.87
C PHE A 877 -6.97 38.35 21.80
N PRO A 878 -7.63 37.27 22.29
CA PRO A 878 -6.98 36.25 23.12
C PRO A 878 -5.88 35.48 22.37
N SER A 879 -6.08 35.22 21.08
CA SER A 879 -5.12 34.59 20.19
C SER A 879 -4.90 35.43 18.94
N LEU A 880 -3.72 35.33 18.35
CA LEU A 880 -3.40 36.10 17.14
C LEU A 880 -4.20 35.62 15.93
N ILE A 881 -4.56 34.34 15.88
CA ILE A 881 -5.41 33.78 14.83
C ILE A 881 -6.84 34.35 14.87
N ASP A 882 -7.35 34.76 16.04
CA ASP A 882 -8.64 35.46 16.15
C ASP A 882 -8.60 36.83 15.48
N ALA A 883 -7.50 37.56 15.71
CA ALA A 883 -7.27 38.85 15.06
C ALA A 883 -7.24 38.69 13.53
N VAL A 884 -6.54 37.67 13.02
CA VAL A 884 -6.44 37.41 11.58
C VAL A 884 -7.79 37.00 11.00
N HIS A 885 -8.51 36.07 11.64
CA HIS A 885 -9.83 35.65 11.17
C HIS A 885 -10.85 36.79 11.21
N THR A 886 -10.75 37.69 12.19
CA THR A 886 -11.57 38.90 12.25
C THR A 886 -11.26 39.84 11.07
N ALA A 887 -9.99 40.08 10.76
CA ALA A 887 -9.60 40.87 9.59
C ALA A 887 -10.09 40.23 8.28
N MET A 888 -9.94 38.91 8.13
CA MET A 888 -10.43 38.16 6.96
C MET A 888 -11.95 38.29 6.80
N LEU A 889 -12.70 38.12 7.89
CA LEU A 889 -14.15 38.23 7.90
C LEU A 889 -14.61 39.64 7.50
N ILE A 890 -14.07 40.70 8.13
CA ILE A 890 -14.43 42.09 7.82
C ILE A 890 -14.12 42.40 6.36
N TYR A 891 -12.99 41.92 5.85
CA TYR A 891 -12.65 42.13 4.45
C TYR A 891 -13.64 41.46 3.50
N ASP A 892 -14.02 40.21 3.78
CA ASP A 892 -14.95 39.45 2.92
C ASP A 892 -16.40 39.94 3.00
N GLU A 893 -16.86 40.42 4.17
CA GLU A 893 -18.25 40.86 4.39
C GLU A 893 -18.45 42.37 4.18
N ASP A 894 -17.53 43.20 4.69
CA ASP A 894 -17.68 44.67 4.76
C ASP A 894 -16.70 45.41 3.81
N GLY A 895 -15.74 44.70 3.22
CA GLY A 895 -14.82 45.20 2.22
C GLY A 895 -13.59 45.93 2.76
N SER A 896 -12.70 46.31 1.83
CA SER A 896 -11.36 46.85 2.13
C SER A 896 -11.39 48.08 3.07
N ARG A 897 -12.29 49.04 2.86
CA ARG A 897 -12.33 50.26 3.68
C ARG A 897 -12.66 49.98 5.15
N ALA A 898 -13.60 49.07 5.41
CA ALA A 898 -13.96 48.68 6.78
C ALA A 898 -12.81 47.92 7.46
N CYS A 899 -12.16 47.01 6.72
CA CYS A 899 -11.00 46.28 7.21
C CYS A 899 -9.83 47.23 7.53
N GLU A 900 -9.60 48.26 6.70
CA GLU A 900 -8.54 49.25 6.96
C GLU A 900 -8.79 50.01 8.27
N GLN A 901 -10.03 50.45 8.51
CA GLN A 901 -10.42 51.12 9.75
C GLN A 901 -10.24 50.22 10.96
N PHE A 902 -10.63 48.94 10.83
CA PHE A 902 -10.41 47.94 11.86
C PHE A 902 -8.92 47.75 12.19
N LEU A 903 -8.07 47.57 11.16
CA LEU A 903 -6.62 47.38 11.33
C LEU A 903 -5.93 48.61 11.95
N GLN A 904 -6.40 49.81 11.64
CA GLN A 904 -5.92 51.06 12.25
C GLN A 904 -6.38 51.19 13.70
N ARG A 905 -7.68 50.98 13.96
CA ARG A 905 -8.28 51.09 15.30
C ARG A 905 -7.65 50.12 16.30
N THR A 906 -7.36 48.90 15.87
CA THR A 906 -6.77 47.84 16.70
C THR A 906 -5.23 47.88 16.75
N GLY A 907 -4.60 48.75 15.95
CA GLY A 907 -3.13 48.82 15.84
C GLY A 907 -2.48 47.67 15.06
N LEU A 908 -3.26 46.70 14.58
CA LEU A 908 -2.76 45.51 13.88
C LEU A 908 -2.03 45.82 12.56
N ARG A 909 -2.30 46.99 11.95
CA ARG A 909 -1.63 47.39 10.70
C ARG A 909 -0.10 47.47 10.84
N SER A 910 0.40 47.92 11.98
CA SER A 910 1.84 48.06 12.24
C SER A 910 2.39 46.99 13.19
N ASP A 911 1.54 46.07 13.66
CA ASP A 911 1.97 45.02 14.59
C ASP A 911 2.85 43.98 13.87
N SER A 912 4.09 43.85 14.33
CA SER A 912 5.07 42.96 13.71
C SER A 912 4.73 41.47 13.89
N ARG A 913 4.08 41.08 14.98
CA ARG A 913 3.63 39.70 15.22
C ARG A 913 2.45 39.36 14.32
N PHE A 914 1.48 40.26 14.18
CA PHE A 914 0.34 40.11 13.27
C PHE A 914 0.81 39.93 11.82
N ARG A 915 1.72 40.79 11.36
CA ARG A 915 2.32 40.69 10.02
C ARG A 915 3.09 39.37 9.83
N ALA A 916 3.85 38.94 10.85
CA ALA A 916 4.53 37.65 10.81
C ALA A 916 3.54 36.47 10.75
N CYS A 917 2.40 36.55 11.44
CA CYS A 917 1.35 35.54 11.37
C CYS A 917 0.69 35.49 9.99
N LEU A 918 0.42 36.65 9.37
CA LEU A 918 -0.05 36.72 7.99
C LEU A 918 0.96 36.11 7.02
N GLN A 919 2.25 36.44 7.14
CA GLN A 919 3.33 35.83 6.34
C GLN A 919 3.34 34.31 6.48
N ALA A 920 3.28 33.79 7.70
CA ALA A 920 3.25 32.36 7.96
C ALA A 920 2.01 31.68 7.37
N LEU A 921 0.84 32.32 7.43
CA LEU A 921 -0.40 31.81 6.82
C LEU A 921 -0.33 31.83 5.29
N ILE A 922 0.23 32.88 4.69
CA ILE A 922 0.46 32.97 3.24
C ILE A 922 1.35 31.80 2.77
N ASN A 923 2.35 31.43 3.58
CA ASN A 923 3.26 30.32 3.28
C ASN A 923 2.63 28.94 3.58
N ALA A 924 1.77 28.83 4.60
CA ALA A 924 1.19 27.57 5.05
C ALA A 924 -0.05 27.14 4.25
N VAL A 925 -0.96 28.06 3.96
CA VAL A 925 -2.25 27.78 3.31
C VAL A 925 -2.03 27.47 1.82
N PRO A 926 -2.59 26.37 1.27
CA PRO A 926 -2.44 26.05 -0.15
C PRO A 926 -2.97 27.16 -1.07
N ARG A 927 -2.11 27.62 -1.99
CA ARG A 927 -2.40 28.73 -2.93
C ARG A 927 -2.74 28.28 -4.34
N THR A 928 -3.11 27.02 -4.53
CA THR A 928 -3.46 26.44 -5.84
C THR A 928 -4.66 27.16 -6.48
N LYS A 929 -4.52 27.52 -7.76
CA LYS A 929 -5.60 28.11 -8.57
C LYS A 929 -6.11 27.13 -9.61
N VAL A 930 -7.40 27.14 -9.90
CA VAL A 930 -8.04 26.42 -11.01
C VAL A 930 -8.86 27.44 -11.79
N LYS A 931 -8.54 27.63 -13.08
CA LYS A 931 -9.15 28.67 -13.93
C LYS A 931 -9.10 30.06 -13.27
N ASP A 932 -7.91 30.45 -12.81
CA ASP A 932 -7.61 31.72 -12.14
C ASP A 932 -8.30 31.99 -10.80
N ALA A 933 -9.16 31.08 -10.31
CA ALA A 933 -9.76 31.15 -8.97
C ALA A 933 -8.97 30.29 -7.98
N PHE A 934 -8.76 30.79 -6.76
CA PHE A 934 -8.17 29.99 -5.68
C PHE A 934 -9.11 28.84 -5.31
N VAL A 935 -8.54 27.64 -5.13
CA VAL A 935 -9.31 26.47 -4.65
C VAL A 935 -9.70 26.66 -3.17
N ARG A 936 -8.90 27.40 -2.40
CA ARG A 936 -9.12 27.68 -0.98
C ARG A 936 -9.62 29.12 -0.78
N PRO A 937 -10.80 29.31 -0.16
CA PRO A 937 -11.28 30.65 0.20
C PRO A 937 -10.29 31.40 1.09
N GLU A 938 -9.64 30.71 2.03
CA GLU A 938 -8.66 31.33 2.93
C GLU A 938 -7.47 31.93 2.16
N ALA A 939 -7.00 31.25 1.09
CA ALA A 939 -5.91 31.75 0.26
C ALA A 939 -6.32 33.00 -0.54
N GLU A 940 -7.57 33.03 -1.00
CA GLU A 940 -8.13 34.19 -1.71
C GLU A 940 -8.18 35.42 -0.80
N THR A 941 -8.75 35.28 0.40
CA THR A 941 -8.86 36.39 1.35
C THR A 941 -7.49 36.85 1.85
N LEU A 942 -6.57 35.92 2.14
CA LEU A 942 -5.19 36.26 2.53
C LEU A 942 -4.47 37.03 1.43
N GLU A 943 -4.64 36.66 0.15
CA GLU A 943 -4.03 37.38 -0.96
C GLU A 943 -4.61 38.79 -1.13
N ARG A 944 -5.92 38.94 -0.96
CA ARG A 944 -6.57 40.25 -1.02
C ARG A 944 -6.14 41.16 0.13
N LEU A 945 -6.03 40.63 1.35
CA LEU A 945 -5.50 41.36 2.50
C LEU A 945 -4.05 41.80 2.28
N ARG A 946 -3.21 40.91 1.74
CA ARG A 946 -1.82 41.19 1.38
C ARG A 946 -1.74 42.35 0.40
N LEU A 947 -2.43 42.25 -0.73
CA LEU A 947 -2.43 43.29 -1.76
C LEU A 947 -3.00 44.62 -1.29
N ALA A 948 -3.99 44.61 -0.37
CA ALA A 948 -4.63 45.82 0.11
C ALA A 948 -3.81 46.57 1.18
N PHE A 949 -3.12 45.85 2.09
CA PHE A 949 -2.56 46.47 3.29
C PHE A 949 -1.12 46.07 3.63
N PHE A 950 -0.62 44.98 3.05
CA PHE A 950 0.66 44.36 3.41
C PHE A 950 1.39 43.86 2.16
N ASP A 951 1.55 44.75 1.18
CA ASP A 951 2.10 44.44 -0.14
C ASP A 951 3.57 44.03 -0.11
N ASP A 952 4.26 44.38 0.99
CA ASP A 952 5.64 44.00 1.30
C ASP A 952 5.79 42.55 1.82
N LEU A 953 4.70 41.86 2.15
CA LEU A 953 4.78 40.44 2.51
C LEU A 953 5.08 39.61 1.28
N GLU A 954 6.05 38.71 1.44
CA GLU A 954 6.55 37.85 0.37
C GLU A 954 5.53 36.75 0.07
N ILE A 955 5.30 36.48 -1.20
CA ILE A 955 4.59 35.27 -1.62
C ILE A 955 5.67 34.20 -1.83
N PRO A 956 5.47 32.94 -1.40
CA PRO A 956 6.35 31.85 -1.79
C PRO A 956 6.60 31.89 -3.30
N ALA A 957 7.86 31.80 -3.71
CA ALA A 957 8.19 31.73 -5.14
C ALA A 957 7.35 30.62 -5.80
N GLU A 958 6.67 30.93 -6.90
CA GLU A 958 6.27 29.89 -7.84
C GLU A 958 7.56 29.17 -8.23
N GLU A 959 7.66 27.85 -8.01
CA GLU A 959 8.87 27.09 -8.34
C GLU A 959 9.20 27.33 -9.82
N ALA A 960 10.23 28.15 -10.08
CA ALA A 960 10.70 28.39 -11.44
C ALA A 960 11.23 27.06 -11.99
N PRO A 961 10.85 26.67 -13.22
CA PRO A 961 11.31 25.41 -13.80
C PRO A 961 12.84 25.46 -13.95
N PRO A 962 13.57 24.40 -13.55
CA PRO A 962 15.01 24.33 -13.81
C PRO A 962 15.28 24.31 -15.32
N GLU A 963 16.37 24.96 -15.74
CA GLU A 963 16.85 24.89 -17.11
C GLU A 963 17.26 23.46 -17.46
N VAL A 964 16.85 23.02 -18.63
CA VAL A 964 17.11 21.68 -19.16
C VAL A 964 18.59 21.58 -19.54
N VAL A 965 19.42 20.98 -18.69
CA VAL A 965 20.69 20.42 -19.14
C VAL A 965 20.38 19.11 -19.85
N ARG A 966 20.23 19.16 -21.18
CA ARG A 966 20.32 17.95 -22.00
C ARG A 966 21.75 17.42 -21.86
N GLN A 967 21.97 16.44 -20.98
CA GLN A 967 23.15 15.59 -21.12
C GLN A 967 23.01 14.86 -22.46
N LYS A 968 23.85 15.23 -23.42
CA LYS A 968 24.05 14.41 -24.63
C LYS A 968 24.43 13.01 -24.15
N GLY A 969 23.67 12.00 -24.55
CA GLY A 969 24.04 10.61 -24.32
C GLY A 969 25.44 10.36 -24.89
N PHE A 970 26.28 9.68 -24.11
CA PHE A 970 27.67 9.39 -24.46
C PHE A 970 27.80 8.28 -25.53
N PHE A 971 26.72 7.95 -26.24
CA PHE A 971 26.62 6.85 -27.21
C PHE A 971 25.76 7.20 -28.44
N ASP A 972 25.72 8.45 -28.88
CA ASP A 972 25.01 8.86 -30.12
C ASP A 972 25.83 8.71 -31.40
N ASP A 973 26.91 7.91 -31.40
CA ASP A 973 27.68 7.56 -32.60
C ASP A 973 27.94 6.05 -32.66
N ALA A 974 26.95 5.27 -33.11
CA ALA A 974 27.16 3.99 -33.81
C ALA A 974 25.85 3.51 -34.48
N GLU A 975 25.71 3.89 -35.75
CA GLU A 975 25.11 3.14 -36.87
C GLU A 975 23.79 2.36 -36.67
N GLY A 976 22.71 3.00 -37.12
CA GLY A 976 21.83 2.51 -38.21
C GLY A 976 21.28 1.09 -38.15
N ASP A 977 20.00 0.97 -37.81
CA ASP A 977 19.14 0.01 -38.50
C ASP A 977 17.76 0.65 -38.74
N GLU A 978 17.49 0.92 -40.01
CA GLU A 978 16.17 1.32 -40.52
C GLU A 978 15.28 0.08 -40.53
N SER A 979 14.19 0.07 -39.77
CA SER A 979 12.98 -0.67 -40.18
C SER A 979 11.74 -0.21 -39.43
N GLU A 980 10.87 0.39 -40.24
CA GLU A 980 9.42 0.19 -40.28
C GLU A 980 8.62 0.56 -39.01
N GLU A 981 8.23 1.85 -39.01
CA GLU A 981 6.90 2.27 -38.58
C GLU A 981 5.84 1.46 -39.36
N ASP A 982 5.07 0.64 -38.65
CA ASP A 982 3.72 0.27 -39.06
C ASP A 982 2.81 0.27 -37.81
N GLU A 983 1.85 1.19 -37.88
CA GLU A 983 0.51 1.24 -37.30
C GLU A 983 0.16 0.28 -36.13
N GLU A 984 -0.02 0.83 -34.92
CA GLU A 984 -1.24 0.68 -34.07
C GLU A 984 -1.23 1.63 -32.84
#